data_AF-A0A0G4JLK7-F1
#
_entry.id   AF-A0A0G4JLK7-F1
#
_cell.length_a   1.000
_cell.length_b   1.000
_cell.length_c   1.000
_cell.angle_alpha   90.00
_cell.angle_beta   90.00
_cell.angle_gamma   90.00
#
_symmetry.space_group_name_H-M   'P 1'
#
loop_
_entity.id
_entity.type
_entity.pdbx_description
1 polymer ?
#
loop_
_entity_poly.entity_id
_entity_poly.type
_entity_poly.pdbx_seq_one_letter_code
_entity_poly.pdbx_strand_id
1 'polypeptide(L)'
;MTDSAAASSDSPDISQSPDAPTFHGLKPLAAKRERELQEIFGDGGMLARAIDGYRSREPQTEMARAVAAAMDTHDTLIAEAGTGTGKTYAYLVPAMLWGGKTIISTGTKHLQDQIFARDIPTVRKALAVPVTVAMLKGRANYLCHYYLERAQQEGRFASRHEAAQLREIVTFAQVTHSGDKAELASVPENAPIWAQVTSTRDNCLGQECPRYKDCFVMQARKEAQQADLVVVNHHLFFADVMLRDTGMAELLPSANTVIFDEAHQLPETATLFFGETVSTGQMLELARDCVAEGLIHARDAADWVKLGANLERAARDVRLTFGQDNTRMSVAQLADDHELFGALDGVDAALLDMIETLQHQSERAEALGACLRRALELHQQLERWQTGAAPPTPGEQPLPLLDPDAPRVTDGKREKAAKAREAEARLAAEAKAAQEASKGEGDGEKAYTPPETVRWIEVFSQAVQLHQTPLSIAPIFSKQRAGAPRAWIFTSATLSVKGNFMHYAAQLGLDAGKSLTLASPFDYPNQSLLYVPRGLPQPSSPGFTDAVLDAALPVLEVSGGRAFVLCTTLRAVNRAAERLREEFERRGWPYPLLVQGEASRTELLDRFRALGNAVLIGSQSFWEGVDVRGEALSLVIIDKLPFAPPDDPVLAARLDALTKKGLSPFAVHQLPQAVITLKQGAGRLIRSEGDRGVLMICDPRLVDKPYGRRIWQSLPPFKRTRELPIVRGFFDEIAADAGG
;
A
#
# COMPACT_ATOMS: atom_id res chain seq x y z
N MET A 1 1.56 -63.67 12.80
CA MET A 1 1.36 -63.52 11.35
C MET A 1 0.19 -62.57 11.18
N THR A 2 0.51 -61.34 10.82
CA THR A 2 -0.32 -60.13 11.00
C THR A 2 -0.92 -59.68 9.68
N ASP A 3 -2.23 -59.48 9.67
CA ASP A 3 -2.96 -58.67 8.70
C ASP A 3 -2.69 -57.17 8.95
N SER A 4 -2.46 -56.41 7.89
CA SER A 4 -2.42 -54.94 7.93
C SER A 4 -3.10 -54.39 6.69
N ALA A 5 -4.20 -53.67 6.92
CA ALA A 5 -5.01 -52.96 5.96
C ALA A 5 -4.21 -51.89 5.19
N ALA A 6 -4.48 -51.77 3.90
CA ALA A 6 -3.93 -50.76 3.01
C ALA A 6 -4.75 -49.46 3.11
N ALA A 7 -4.07 -48.37 3.48
CA ALA A 7 -4.59 -47.00 3.36
C ALA A 7 -4.06 -46.39 2.05
N SER A 8 -4.97 -45.94 1.19
CA SER A 8 -4.70 -45.22 -0.06
C SER A 8 -4.16 -43.82 0.23
N SER A 9 -3.01 -43.51 -0.35
CA SER A 9 -2.34 -42.20 -0.28
C SER A 9 -2.47 -41.49 -1.62
N ASP A 10 -3.50 -40.64 -1.77
CA ASP A 10 -3.57 -39.70 -2.88
C ASP A 10 -2.78 -38.44 -2.53
N SER A 11 -1.54 -38.39 -3.01
CA SER A 11 -0.74 -37.16 -3.11
C SER A 11 -0.93 -36.59 -4.52
N PRO A 12 -1.26 -35.31 -4.71
CA PRO A 12 -1.39 -34.76 -6.06
C PRO A 12 0.00 -34.66 -6.71
N ASP A 13 0.18 -35.39 -7.79
CA ASP A 13 1.38 -35.47 -8.62
C ASP A 13 1.69 -34.11 -9.27
N ILE A 14 2.89 -33.56 -8.99
CA ILE A 14 3.38 -32.24 -9.44
C ILE A 14 4.26 -32.39 -10.69
N SER A 15 3.85 -33.24 -11.65
CA SER A 15 4.62 -33.49 -12.86
C SER A 15 3.78 -33.36 -14.14
N GLN A 16 3.41 -32.12 -14.51
CA GLN A 16 2.97 -31.81 -15.88
C GLN A 16 3.69 -30.58 -16.43
N SER A 17 4.05 -30.68 -17.72
CA SER A 17 4.82 -29.77 -18.57
C SER A 17 4.16 -28.40 -18.79
N PRO A 18 4.90 -27.37 -19.26
CA PRO A 18 4.39 -26.02 -19.43
C PRO A 18 3.82 -25.83 -20.83
N ASP A 19 2.56 -26.20 -21.08
CA ASP A 19 1.83 -25.81 -22.29
C ASP A 19 0.34 -25.60 -21.97
N ALA A 20 -0.20 -24.47 -22.45
CA ALA A 20 -1.55 -23.89 -22.29
C ALA A 20 -1.88 -23.11 -20.99
N PRO A 21 -2.51 -21.91 -21.11
CA PRO A 21 -3.03 -21.17 -19.96
C PRO A 21 -4.11 -22.01 -19.27
N THR A 22 -3.83 -22.37 -18.02
CA THR A 22 -4.73 -23.19 -17.20
C THR A 22 -5.79 -22.27 -16.60
N PHE A 23 -6.89 -22.08 -17.31
CA PHE A 23 -8.06 -21.35 -16.82
C PHE A 23 -9.02 -22.34 -16.16
N HIS A 24 -9.12 -22.30 -14.83
CA HIS A 24 -10.04 -23.15 -14.09
C HIS A 24 -11.30 -22.34 -13.69
N GLY A 25 -12.47 -22.71 -14.19
CA GLY A 25 -13.72 -22.48 -13.44
C GLY A 25 -14.62 -21.28 -13.77
N LEU A 26 -14.34 -20.41 -14.76
CA LEU A 26 -15.35 -19.44 -15.22
C LEU A 26 -16.14 -19.97 -16.43
N LYS A 27 -17.44 -19.65 -16.47
CA LYS A 27 -18.33 -20.07 -17.57
C LYS A 27 -17.94 -19.39 -18.89
N PRO A 28 -18.15 -20.04 -20.05
CA PRO A 28 -17.95 -19.40 -21.35
C PRO A 28 -18.78 -18.13 -21.49
N LEU A 29 -18.19 -17.09 -22.07
CA LEU A 29 -18.86 -15.83 -22.37
C LEU A 29 -19.97 -16.03 -23.42
N ALA A 30 -21.07 -15.28 -23.32
CA ALA A 30 -22.12 -15.31 -24.32
C ALA A 30 -21.57 -14.95 -25.71
N ALA A 31 -21.96 -15.70 -26.75
CA ALA A 31 -21.46 -15.54 -28.12
C ALA A 31 -21.67 -14.14 -28.73
N LYS A 32 -22.61 -13.35 -28.18
CA LYS A 32 -22.78 -11.94 -28.54
C LYS A 32 -21.60 -11.09 -28.05
N ARG A 33 -21.30 -11.15 -26.75
CA ARG A 33 -20.21 -10.39 -26.13
C ARG A 33 -18.85 -10.81 -26.66
N GLU A 34 -18.69 -12.11 -26.95
CA GLU A 34 -17.48 -12.63 -27.58
C GLU A 34 -17.20 -11.95 -28.93
N ARG A 35 -18.22 -11.80 -29.78
CA ARG A 35 -18.11 -11.07 -31.05
C ARG A 35 -17.82 -9.58 -30.85
N GLU A 36 -18.50 -8.94 -29.90
CA GLU A 36 -18.26 -7.53 -29.57
C GLU A 36 -16.82 -7.29 -29.11
N LEU A 37 -16.24 -8.18 -28.28
CA LEU A 37 -14.84 -8.07 -27.87
C LEU A 37 -13.88 -8.21 -29.06
N GLN A 38 -14.16 -9.12 -30.00
CA GLN A 38 -13.34 -9.23 -31.21
C GLN A 38 -13.41 -7.99 -32.10
N GLU A 39 -14.59 -7.38 -32.25
CA GLU A 39 -14.76 -6.13 -33.01
C GLU A 39 -14.05 -4.93 -32.35
N ILE A 40 -13.86 -4.99 -31.02
CA ILE A 40 -13.19 -3.93 -30.27
C ILE A 40 -11.67 -4.10 -30.26
N PHE A 41 -11.18 -5.27 -29.87
CA PHE A 41 -9.76 -5.57 -29.65
C PHE A 41 -9.03 -6.13 -30.88
N GLY A 42 -9.77 -6.67 -31.86
CA GLY A 42 -9.19 -7.31 -33.04
C GLY A 42 -8.39 -6.36 -33.94
N ASP A 43 -7.66 -6.93 -34.88
CA ASP A 43 -6.91 -6.17 -35.89
C ASP A 43 -7.87 -5.30 -36.72
N GLY A 44 -7.63 -3.99 -36.73
CA GLY A 44 -8.53 -3.04 -37.38
C GLY A 44 -9.88 -2.87 -36.66
N GLY A 45 -10.01 -3.32 -35.42
CA GLY A 45 -11.15 -3.11 -34.53
C GLY A 45 -11.27 -1.67 -34.03
N MET A 46 -12.24 -1.41 -33.14
CA MET A 46 -12.54 -0.06 -32.65
C MET A 46 -11.33 0.60 -32.00
N LEU A 47 -10.57 -0.12 -31.16
CA LEU A 47 -9.37 0.42 -30.51
C LEU A 47 -8.27 0.73 -31.53
N ALA A 48 -8.04 -0.17 -32.49
CA ALA A 48 -7.04 0.01 -33.55
C ALA A 48 -7.33 1.23 -34.43
N ARG A 49 -8.60 1.55 -34.68
CA ARG A 49 -9.01 2.74 -35.47
C ARG A 49 -8.92 4.04 -34.68
N ALA A 50 -9.16 3.98 -33.37
CA ALA A 50 -9.24 5.17 -32.53
C ALA A 50 -7.91 5.58 -31.89
N ILE A 51 -6.97 4.65 -31.74
CA ILE A 51 -5.73 4.82 -30.99
C ILE A 51 -4.55 4.57 -31.92
N ASP A 52 -3.77 5.62 -32.16
CA ASP A 52 -2.54 5.51 -32.92
C ASP A 52 -1.52 4.60 -32.23
N GLY A 53 -0.87 3.74 -33.01
CA GLY A 53 0.07 2.73 -32.50
C GLY A 53 -0.55 1.57 -31.71
N TYR A 54 -1.88 1.44 -31.65
CA TYR A 54 -2.52 0.27 -31.04
C TYR A 54 -2.23 -1.00 -31.85
N ARG A 55 -1.92 -2.09 -31.15
CA ARG A 55 -1.73 -3.43 -31.73
C ARG A 55 -2.59 -4.42 -30.98
N SER A 56 -3.30 -5.26 -31.73
CA SER A 56 -4.06 -6.36 -31.15
C SER A 56 -3.13 -7.32 -30.42
N ARG A 57 -3.57 -7.79 -29.26
CA ARG A 57 -2.85 -8.76 -28.44
C ARG A 57 -3.84 -9.80 -27.96
N GLU A 58 -3.58 -11.06 -28.28
CA GLU A 58 -4.41 -12.17 -27.80
C GLU A 58 -4.54 -12.20 -26.27
N PRO A 59 -3.45 -12.01 -25.48
CA PRO A 59 -3.56 -11.96 -24.02
C PRO A 59 -4.45 -10.82 -23.50
N GLN A 60 -4.55 -9.71 -24.23
CA GLN A 60 -5.45 -8.59 -23.88
C GLN A 60 -6.92 -8.99 -24.06
N THR A 61 -7.22 -9.63 -25.19
CA THR A 61 -8.57 -10.09 -25.52
C THR A 61 -9.01 -11.19 -24.57
N GLU A 62 -8.11 -12.13 -24.24
CA GLU A 62 -8.37 -13.20 -23.28
C GLU A 62 -8.68 -12.65 -21.88
N MET A 63 -7.92 -11.65 -21.42
CA MET A 63 -8.23 -10.96 -20.15
C MET A 63 -9.61 -10.31 -20.19
N ALA A 64 -9.95 -9.61 -21.27
CA ALA A 64 -11.24 -8.94 -21.42
C ALA A 64 -12.40 -9.94 -21.40
N ARG A 65 -12.24 -11.10 -22.04
CA ARG A 65 -13.21 -12.21 -21.99
C ARG A 65 -13.41 -12.73 -20.56
N ALA A 66 -12.32 -12.98 -19.85
CA ALA A 66 -12.38 -13.48 -18.48
C ALA A 66 -13.06 -12.47 -17.53
N VAL A 67 -12.75 -11.18 -17.67
CA VAL A 67 -13.39 -10.09 -16.91
C VAL A 67 -14.89 -10.04 -17.22
N ALA A 68 -15.27 -10.10 -18.50
CA ALA A 68 -16.67 -10.09 -18.91
C ALA A 68 -17.46 -11.31 -18.40
N ALA A 69 -16.83 -12.49 -18.40
CA ALA A 69 -17.43 -13.71 -17.87
C ALA A 69 -17.67 -13.62 -16.36
N ALA A 70 -16.69 -13.09 -15.60
CA ALA A 70 -16.85 -12.87 -14.16
C ALA A 70 -17.94 -11.83 -13.85
N MET A 71 -18.10 -10.80 -14.67
CA MET A 71 -19.21 -9.83 -14.59
C MET A 71 -20.57 -10.51 -14.78
N ASP A 72 -20.72 -11.39 -15.78
CA ASP A 72 -21.98 -12.11 -16.03
C ASP A 72 -22.39 -13.02 -14.88
N THR A 73 -21.41 -13.68 -14.26
CA THR A 73 -21.66 -14.63 -13.16
C THR A 73 -21.63 -14.00 -11.78
N HIS A 74 -21.37 -12.69 -11.66
CA HIS A 74 -21.12 -11.99 -10.39
C HIS A 74 -20.06 -12.73 -9.53
N ASP A 75 -18.99 -13.17 -10.18
CA ASP A 75 -17.97 -14.02 -9.57
C ASP A 75 -16.62 -13.30 -9.43
N THR A 76 -15.64 -13.99 -8.86
CA THR A 76 -14.29 -13.52 -8.65
C THR A 76 -13.35 -13.99 -9.74
N LEU A 77 -12.46 -13.11 -10.19
CA LEU A 77 -11.35 -13.40 -11.10
C LEU A 77 -10.05 -12.88 -10.51
N ILE A 78 -9.01 -13.73 -10.48
CA ILE A 78 -7.63 -13.35 -10.16
C ILE A 78 -6.78 -13.44 -11.42
N ALA A 79 -6.48 -12.31 -12.05
CA ALA A 79 -5.75 -12.25 -13.32
C ALA A 79 -4.33 -11.68 -13.15
N GLU A 80 -3.31 -12.52 -13.23
CA GLU A 80 -1.92 -12.07 -13.45
C GLU A 80 -1.73 -11.83 -14.94
N ALA A 81 -1.50 -10.58 -15.33
CA ALA A 81 -1.26 -10.23 -16.73
C ALA A 81 0.04 -9.45 -16.87
N GLY A 82 0.98 -9.99 -17.65
CA GLY A 82 2.32 -9.44 -17.81
C GLY A 82 2.35 -7.94 -18.19
N THR A 83 3.50 -7.31 -17.98
CA THR A 83 3.73 -5.95 -18.49
C THR A 83 3.56 -5.94 -20.01
N GLY A 84 2.92 -4.90 -20.56
CA GLY A 84 2.66 -4.79 -21.99
C GLY A 84 1.36 -5.45 -22.47
N THR A 85 0.73 -6.33 -21.69
CA THR A 85 -0.53 -6.99 -22.07
C THR A 85 -1.69 -6.01 -22.30
N GLY A 86 -1.62 -4.78 -21.78
CA GLY A 86 -2.71 -3.81 -21.90
C GLY A 86 -3.86 -4.08 -20.93
N LYS A 87 -3.52 -4.51 -19.70
CA LYS A 87 -4.43 -4.81 -18.59
C LYS A 87 -5.54 -3.79 -18.41
N THR A 88 -5.16 -2.51 -18.37
CA THR A 88 -6.07 -1.39 -18.15
C THR A 88 -7.21 -1.38 -19.17
N TYR A 89 -6.91 -1.53 -20.45
CA TYR A 89 -7.97 -1.54 -21.47
C TYR A 89 -8.77 -2.83 -21.43
N ALA A 90 -8.13 -3.96 -21.11
CA ALA A 90 -8.81 -5.24 -21.01
C ALA A 90 -9.90 -5.27 -19.93
N TYR A 91 -9.72 -4.56 -18.80
CA TYR A 91 -10.78 -4.44 -17.80
C TYR A 91 -11.69 -3.21 -18.03
N LEU A 92 -11.20 -2.11 -18.61
CA LEU A 92 -12.01 -0.90 -18.83
C LEU A 92 -13.11 -1.11 -19.86
N VAL A 93 -12.81 -1.81 -20.96
CA VAL A 93 -13.80 -2.07 -22.03
C VAL A 93 -15.03 -2.81 -21.48
N PRO A 94 -14.91 -3.99 -20.85
CA PRO A 94 -16.08 -4.67 -20.30
C PRO A 94 -16.71 -3.89 -19.13
N ALA A 95 -15.93 -3.16 -18.33
CA ALA A 95 -16.48 -2.31 -17.26
C ALA A 95 -17.41 -1.22 -17.78
N MET A 96 -17.03 -0.53 -18.86
CA MET A 96 -17.83 0.54 -19.47
C MET A 96 -19.05 0.00 -20.23
N LEU A 97 -18.95 -1.20 -20.81
CA LEU A 97 -20.03 -1.78 -21.60
C LEU A 97 -21.06 -2.53 -20.75
N TRP A 98 -20.61 -3.27 -19.74
CA TRP A 98 -21.43 -4.26 -19.03
C TRP A 98 -21.23 -4.26 -17.52
N GLY A 99 -20.33 -3.45 -16.97
CA GLY A 99 -19.97 -3.47 -15.55
C GLY A 99 -21.04 -2.94 -14.60
N GLY A 100 -22.10 -2.30 -15.13
CA GLY A 100 -23.07 -1.57 -14.32
C GLY A 100 -22.39 -0.43 -13.56
N LYS A 101 -22.76 -0.21 -12.29
CA LYS A 101 -21.95 0.64 -11.43
C LYS A 101 -20.63 -0.05 -11.10
N THR A 102 -19.52 0.57 -11.50
CA THR A 102 -18.17 -0.01 -11.36
C THR A 102 -17.28 0.86 -10.48
N ILE A 103 -16.56 0.23 -9.55
CA ILE A 103 -15.47 0.86 -8.81
C ILE A 103 -14.14 0.29 -9.32
N ILE A 104 -13.22 1.17 -9.73
CA ILE A 104 -11.83 0.81 -10.00
C ILE A 104 -10.98 1.34 -8.86
N SER A 105 -10.34 0.43 -8.13
CA SER A 105 -9.45 0.72 -7.03
C SER A 105 -8.01 0.44 -7.44
N THR A 106 -7.12 1.40 -7.24
CA THR A 106 -5.73 1.35 -7.71
C THR A 106 -4.73 1.40 -6.55
N GLY A 107 -3.53 0.87 -6.75
CA GLY A 107 -2.46 0.88 -5.75
C GLY A 107 -1.91 2.27 -5.42
N THR A 108 -1.79 3.17 -6.41
CA THR A 108 -1.13 4.49 -6.23
C THR A 108 -1.94 5.64 -6.83
N LYS A 109 -1.78 6.85 -6.27
CA LYS A 109 -2.44 8.06 -6.78
C LYS A 109 -2.01 8.41 -8.22
N HIS A 110 -0.73 8.22 -8.57
CA HIS A 110 -0.27 8.46 -9.93
C HIS A 110 -0.94 7.51 -10.94
N LEU A 111 -1.14 6.24 -10.57
CA LEU A 111 -1.89 5.31 -11.43
C LEU A 111 -3.37 5.69 -11.52
N GLN A 112 -3.97 6.14 -10.40
CA GLN A 112 -5.33 6.68 -10.37
C GLN A 112 -5.49 7.85 -11.36
N ASP A 113 -4.58 8.83 -11.32
CA ASP A 113 -4.56 10.00 -12.20
C ASP A 113 -4.36 9.59 -13.66
N GLN A 114 -3.45 8.65 -13.93
CA GLN A 114 -3.23 8.12 -15.28
C GLN A 114 -4.50 7.48 -15.86
N ILE A 115 -5.15 6.61 -15.08
CA ILE A 115 -6.36 5.91 -15.51
C ILE A 115 -7.48 6.92 -15.80
N PHE A 116 -7.66 7.91 -14.91
CA PHE A 116 -8.73 8.90 -15.03
C PHE A 116 -8.49 9.93 -16.15
N ALA A 117 -7.29 10.50 -16.25
CA ALA A 117 -7.00 11.58 -17.18
C ALA A 117 -6.68 11.09 -18.61
N ARG A 118 -6.17 9.86 -18.77
CA ARG A 118 -5.72 9.35 -20.07
C ARG A 118 -6.48 8.10 -20.52
N ASP A 119 -6.46 7.04 -19.74
CA ASP A 119 -6.91 5.72 -20.22
C ASP A 119 -8.43 5.67 -20.40
N ILE A 120 -9.20 6.15 -19.42
CA ILE A 120 -10.66 6.21 -19.50
C ILE A 120 -11.15 7.10 -20.65
N PRO A 121 -10.70 8.37 -20.82
CA PRO A 121 -11.12 9.20 -21.94
C PRO A 121 -10.81 8.56 -23.29
N THR A 122 -9.66 7.88 -23.41
CA THR A 122 -9.25 7.19 -24.63
C THR A 122 -10.20 6.04 -24.97
N VAL A 123 -10.46 5.13 -24.02
CA VAL A 123 -11.37 3.99 -24.23
C VAL A 123 -12.81 4.47 -24.44
N ARG A 124 -13.28 5.44 -23.67
CA ARG A 124 -14.63 6.00 -23.81
C ARG A 124 -14.86 6.61 -25.19
N LYS A 125 -13.87 7.35 -25.71
CA LYS A 125 -13.91 7.92 -27.07
C LYS A 125 -13.92 6.83 -28.14
N ALA A 126 -13.11 5.79 -27.98
CA ALA A 126 -13.02 4.68 -28.93
C ALA A 126 -14.32 3.87 -29.01
N LEU A 127 -14.99 3.64 -27.86
CA LEU A 127 -16.23 2.88 -27.78
C LEU A 127 -17.49 3.72 -28.05
N ALA A 128 -17.39 5.06 -28.02
CA ALA A 128 -18.50 6.00 -28.14
C ALA A 128 -19.64 5.74 -27.12
N VAL A 129 -19.29 5.36 -25.89
CA VAL A 129 -20.24 5.02 -24.82
C VAL A 129 -20.55 6.21 -23.90
N PRO A 130 -21.82 6.42 -23.49
CA PRO A 130 -22.23 7.55 -22.65
C PRO A 130 -22.03 7.26 -21.15
N VAL A 131 -20.85 6.77 -20.75
CA VAL A 131 -20.55 6.41 -19.35
C VAL A 131 -20.10 7.65 -18.58
N THR A 132 -20.76 7.92 -17.46
CA THR A 132 -20.35 8.97 -16.51
C THR A 132 -19.22 8.47 -15.61
N VAL A 133 -18.21 9.30 -15.39
CA VAL A 133 -16.99 8.91 -14.67
C VAL A 133 -16.65 9.97 -13.64
N ALA A 134 -16.27 9.53 -12.44
CA ALA A 134 -15.75 10.38 -11.38
C ALA A 134 -14.47 9.80 -10.76
N MET A 135 -13.64 10.67 -10.19
CA MET A 135 -12.48 10.30 -9.40
C MET A 135 -12.68 10.75 -7.96
N LEU A 136 -12.32 9.90 -7.00
CA LEU A 136 -12.39 10.27 -5.58
C LEU A 136 -11.06 9.98 -4.87
N LYS A 137 -10.47 11.03 -4.30
CA LYS A 137 -9.27 10.98 -3.45
C LYS A 137 -9.61 11.20 -1.97
N GLY A 138 -8.61 11.04 -1.09
CA GLY A 138 -8.75 11.39 0.33
C GLY A 138 -8.80 12.90 0.57
N ARG A 139 -9.39 13.36 1.68
CA ARG A 139 -9.64 14.78 1.99
C ARG A 139 -8.40 15.68 1.89
N ALA A 140 -7.24 15.20 2.34
CA ALA A 140 -5.97 15.92 2.30
C ALA A 140 -5.40 16.15 0.88
N ASN A 141 -6.11 15.73 -0.16
CA ASN A 141 -5.77 16.04 -1.56
C ASN A 141 -6.65 17.14 -2.14
N TYR A 142 -7.64 17.62 -1.39
CA TYR A 142 -8.49 18.72 -1.80
C TYR A 142 -8.20 19.94 -0.94
N LEU A 143 -8.14 21.09 -1.60
CA LEU A 143 -8.10 22.38 -0.95
C LEU A 143 -9.33 22.55 -0.04
N CYS A 144 -9.11 23.09 1.16
CA CYS A 144 -10.19 23.42 2.08
C CYS A 144 -10.33 24.94 2.18
N HIS A 145 -11.48 25.47 1.73
CA HIS A 145 -11.71 26.92 1.78
C HIS A 145 -11.57 27.51 3.19
N TYR A 146 -12.08 26.81 4.21
CA TYR A 146 -11.99 27.26 5.60
C TYR A 146 -10.54 27.38 6.08
N TYR A 147 -9.73 26.34 5.86
CA TYR A 147 -8.32 26.35 6.25
C TYR A 147 -7.47 27.31 5.41
N LEU A 148 -7.79 27.48 4.12
CA LEU A 148 -7.17 28.50 3.29
C LEU A 148 -7.40 29.90 3.84
N GLU A 149 -8.65 30.25 4.16
CA GLU A 149 -9.01 31.55 4.73
C GLU A 149 -8.30 31.79 6.08
N ARG A 150 -8.25 30.77 6.94
CA ARG A 150 -7.52 30.81 8.22
C ARG A 150 -6.02 31.04 8.04
N ALA A 151 -5.37 30.30 7.14
CA ALA A 151 -3.95 30.46 6.84
C ALA A 151 -3.62 31.86 6.30
N GLN A 152 -4.53 32.46 5.52
CA GLN A 152 -4.39 33.84 5.05
C GLN A 152 -4.51 34.86 6.19
N GLN A 153 -5.38 34.63 7.17
CA GLN A 153 -5.60 35.53 8.31
C GLN A 153 -4.47 35.46 9.35
N GLU A 154 -3.95 34.27 9.63
CA GLU A 154 -2.87 34.08 10.61
C GLU A 154 -1.57 34.75 10.16
N GLY A 155 -1.25 34.73 8.85
CA GLY A 155 -0.13 35.45 8.25
C GLY A 155 1.27 35.07 8.78
N ARG A 156 1.38 33.99 9.56
CA ARG A 156 2.63 33.50 10.16
C ARG A 156 3.13 32.29 9.39
N PHE A 157 4.17 32.50 8.58
CA PHE A 157 4.79 31.45 7.77
C PHE A 157 6.19 31.13 8.26
N ALA A 158 6.61 29.87 8.13
CA ALA A 158 7.96 29.46 8.53
C ALA A 158 9.02 30.02 7.58
N SER A 159 8.64 30.36 6.34
CA SER A 159 9.56 30.89 5.33
C SER A 159 8.89 31.82 4.32
N ARG A 160 9.70 32.62 3.60
CA ARG A 160 9.24 33.39 2.42
C ARG A 160 8.73 32.49 1.28
N HIS A 161 9.22 31.26 1.21
CA HIS A 161 8.82 30.29 0.18
C HIS A 161 7.39 29.81 0.40
N GLU A 162 7.02 29.46 1.63
CA GLU A 162 5.64 29.11 2.00
C GLU A 162 4.66 30.24 1.69
N ALA A 163 5.05 31.49 1.98
CA ALA A 163 4.23 32.66 1.65
C ALA A 163 4.05 32.88 0.13
N ALA A 164 5.01 32.46 -0.70
CA ALA A 164 4.87 32.48 -2.16
C ALA A 164 3.90 31.38 -2.63
N GLN A 165 4.07 30.15 -2.13
CA GLN A 165 3.20 29.02 -2.44
C GLN A 165 1.75 29.28 -2.03
N LEU A 166 1.50 29.91 -0.87
CA LEU A 166 0.14 30.28 -0.46
C LEU A 166 -0.52 31.23 -1.46
N ARG A 167 0.21 32.21 -2.00
CA ARG A 167 -0.36 33.13 -3.01
C ARG A 167 -0.74 32.41 -4.29
N GLU A 168 0.04 31.42 -4.70
CA GLU A 168 -0.29 30.56 -5.83
C GLU A 168 -1.55 29.72 -5.54
N ILE A 169 -1.64 29.14 -4.33
CA ILE A 169 -2.82 28.36 -3.90
C ILE A 169 -4.09 29.22 -3.85
N VAL A 170 -4.00 30.47 -3.38
CA VAL A 170 -5.13 31.41 -3.37
C VAL A 170 -5.59 31.72 -4.79
N THR A 171 -4.67 31.87 -5.73
CA THR A 171 -5.01 32.09 -7.15
C THR A 171 -5.65 30.84 -7.74
N PHE A 172 -5.09 29.66 -7.44
CA PHE A 172 -5.62 28.37 -7.84
C PHE A 172 -7.06 28.14 -7.34
N ALA A 173 -7.35 28.51 -6.09
CA ALA A 173 -8.67 28.39 -5.46
C ALA A 173 -9.78 29.14 -6.22
N GLN A 174 -9.43 30.16 -7.01
CA GLN A 174 -10.38 30.96 -7.79
C GLN A 174 -10.68 30.35 -9.16
N VAL A 175 -9.84 29.46 -9.68
CA VAL A 175 -9.92 28.92 -11.05
C VAL A 175 -10.20 27.42 -11.10
N THR A 176 -9.88 26.66 -10.05
CA THR A 176 -10.12 25.22 -10.02
C THR A 176 -11.61 24.90 -9.83
N HIS A 177 -12.06 23.85 -10.52
CA HIS A 177 -13.40 23.29 -10.34
C HIS A 177 -13.42 22.11 -9.37
N SER A 178 -12.29 21.40 -9.21
CA SER A 178 -12.22 20.19 -8.38
C SER A 178 -11.58 20.45 -7.01
N GLY A 179 -10.74 21.49 -6.89
CA GLY A 179 -9.91 21.74 -5.72
C GLY A 179 -8.80 20.71 -5.50
N ASP A 180 -8.55 19.80 -6.45
CA ASP A 180 -7.51 18.78 -6.35
C ASP A 180 -6.12 19.42 -6.46
N LYS A 181 -5.30 19.23 -5.42
CA LYS A 181 -3.96 19.81 -5.39
C LYS A 181 -3.05 19.31 -6.51
N ALA A 182 -3.33 18.14 -7.09
CA ALA A 182 -2.57 17.60 -8.22
C ALA A 182 -2.68 18.46 -9.49
N GLU A 183 -3.69 19.34 -9.59
CA GLU A 183 -3.84 20.30 -10.69
C GLU A 183 -2.84 21.47 -10.58
N LEU A 184 -2.31 21.74 -9.39
CA LEU A 184 -1.38 22.85 -9.13
C LEU A 184 0.07 22.39 -9.19
N ALA A 185 0.58 22.13 -10.40
CA ALA A 185 1.93 21.62 -10.62
C ALA A 185 3.06 22.56 -10.12
N SER A 186 2.79 23.87 -9.95
CA SER A 186 3.79 24.83 -9.46
C SER A 186 4.11 24.68 -7.97
N VAL A 187 3.20 24.10 -7.19
CA VAL A 187 3.40 23.83 -5.76
C VAL A 187 3.57 22.31 -5.57
N PRO A 188 4.76 21.83 -5.14
CA PRO A 188 4.97 20.41 -4.90
C PRO A 188 3.91 19.81 -3.96
N GLU A 189 3.39 18.63 -4.28
CA GLU A 189 2.32 17.99 -3.48
C GLU A 189 2.70 17.70 -2.02
N ASN A 190 4.00 17.61 -1.74
CA ASN A 190 4.60 17.41 -0.42
C ASN A 190 4.98 18.72 0.29
N ALA A 191 4.69 19.87 -0.30
CA ALA A 191 5.00 21.16 0.31
C ALA A 191 4.28 21.30 1.67
N PRO A 192 4.98 21.75 2.74
CA PRO A 192 4.40 21.87 4.09
C PRO A 192 3.15 22.77 4.15
N ILE A 193 3.05 23.74 3.24
CA ILE A 193 1.90 24.65 3.14
C ILE A 193 0.57 23.92 2.94
N TRP A 194 0.56 22.76 2.27
CA TRP A 194 -0.65 21.98 2.05
C TRP A 194 -1.30 21.52 3.37
N ALA A 195 -0.51 21.24 4.41
CA ALA A 195 -1.04 20.86 5.72
C ALA A 195 -1.83 22.00 6.39
N GLN A 196 -1.57 23.26 6.02
CA GLN A 196 -2.25 24.44 6.58
C GLN A 196 -3.52 24.82 5.80
N VAL A 197 -3.67 24.38 4.55
CA VAL A 197 -4.77 24.77 3.65
C VAL A 197 -5.68 23.60 3.24
N THR A 198 -5.41 22.40 3.75
CA THR A 198 -6.24 21.21 3.56
C THR A 198 -6.78 20.73 4.90
N SER A 199 -7.75 19.81 4.87
CA SER A 199 -8.33 19.21 6.08
C SER A 199 -8.10 17.70 6.11
N THR A 200 -7.98 17.15 7.31
CA THR A 200 -7.96 15.70 7.58
C THR A 200 -9.37 15.23 7.96
N ARG A 201 -9.52 13.93 8.29
CA ARG A 201 -10.77 13.42 8.86
C ARG A 201 -11.03 14.04 10.23
N ASP A 202 -9.97 14.24 11.01
CA ASP A 202 -10.06 14.52 12.43
C ASP A 202 -10.25 16.02 12.72
N ASN A 203 -9.81 16.90 11.81
CA ASN A 203 -9.93 18.36 11.98
C ASN A 203 -11.05 19.00 11.12
N CYS A 204 -11.75 18.23 10.31
CA CYS A 204 -12.82 18.76 9.45
C CYS A 204 -14.10 19.04 10.26
N LEU A 205 -14.66 20.25 10.11
CA LEU A 205 -15.91 20.69 10.72
C LEU A 205 -17.18 20.00 10.16
N GLY A 206 -17.05 19.06 9.22
CA GLY A 206 -18.17 18.27 8.73
C GLY A 206 -19.32 19.11 8.12
N GLN A 207 -20.56 18.80 8.49
CA GLN A 207 -21.77 19.48 7.98
C GLN A 207 -21.95 20.90 8.53
N GLU A 208 -21.31 21.20 9.66
CA GLU A 208 -21.40 22.49 10.34
C GLU A 208 -20.40 23.52 9.77
N CYS A 209 -19.51 23.08 8.88
CA CYS A 209 -18.54 23.93 8.18
C CYS A 209 -19.21 25.11 7.46
N PRO A 210 -18.78 26.38 7.69
CA PRO A 210 -19.31 27.55 7.00
C PRO A 210 -19.20 27.49 5.47
N ARG A 211 -18.22 26.74 4.96
CA ARG A 211 -17.93 26.56 3.53
C ARG A 211 -18.44 25.21 2.99
N TYR A 212 -19.39 24.55 3.67
CA TYR A 212 -19.88 23.21 3.29
C TYR A 212 -20.45 23.14 1.87
N LYS A 213 -21.19 24.18 1.44
CA LYS A 213 -21.83 24.22 0.10
C LYS A 213 -20.82 24.25 -1.04
N ASP A 214 -19.71 24.94 -0.83
CA ASP A 214 -18.62 25.10 -1.81
C ASP A 214 -17.50 24.08 -1.56
N CYS A 215 -17.71 23.08 -0.69
CA CYS A 215 -16.67 22.15 -0.31
C CYS A 215 -16.37 21.16 -1.44
N PHE A 216 -15.19 21.27 -2.02
CA PHE A 216 -14.67 20.38 -3.06
C PHE A 216 -14.78 18.90 -2.71
N VAL A 217 -14.49 18.52 -1.47
CA VAL A 217 -14.63 17.12 -1.01
C VAL A 217 -16.09 16.64 -1.11
N MET A 218 -17.05 17.48 -0.74
CA MET A 218 -18.46 17.12 -0.78
C MET A 218 -19.00 17.07 -2.20
N GLN A 219 -18.54 17.97 -3.08
CA GLN A 219 -18.84 17.94 -4.51
C GLN A 219 -18.30 16.67 -5.16
N ALA A 220 -17.01 16.35 -4.96
CA ALA A 220 -16.39 15.13 -5.48
C ALA A 220 -17.08 13.85 -4.98
N ARG A 221 -17.52 13.81 -3.72
CA ARG A 221 -18.32 12.69 -3.18
C ARG A 221 -19.67 12.56 -3.88
N LYS A 222 -20.37 13.67 -4.10
CA LYS A 222 -21.66 13.67 -4.78
C LYS A 222 -21.53 13.17 -6.23
N GLU A 223 -20.49 13.64 -6.94
CA GLU A 223 -20.17 13.19 -8.28
C GLU A 223 -19.84 11.69 -8.31
N ALA A 224 -19.01 11.21 -7.38
CA ALA A 224 -18.68 9.80 -7.25
C ALA A 224 -19.92 8.92 -6.99
N GLN A 225 -20.88 9.39 -6.17
CA GLN A 225 -22.12 8.66 -5.92
C GLN A 225 -23.02 8.58 -7.17
N GLN A 226 -22.99 9.59 -8.04
CA GLN A 226 -23.83 9.67 -9.23
C GLN A 226 -23.21 8.97 -10.45
N ALA A 227 -21.88 8.85 -10.51
CA ALA A 227 -21.18 8.26 -11.64
C ALA A 227 -21.45 6.75 -11.81
N ASP A 228 -21.37 6.29 -13.07
CA ASP A 228 -21.40 4.88 -13.45
C ASP A 228 -20.06 4.20 -13.14
N LEU A 229 -18.95 4.92 -13.29
CA LEU A 229 -17.61 4.40 -13.05
C LEU A 229 -16.81 5.35 -12.13
N VAL A 230 -16.35 4.83 -11.00
CA VAL A 230 -15.62 5.61 -9.99
C VAL A 230 -14.19 5.08 -9.86
N VAL A 231 -13.21 5.96 -10.01
CA VAL A 231 -11.79 5.62 -9.80
C VAL A 231 -11.34 6.10 -8.41
N VAL A 232 -10.84 5.16 -7.61
CA VAL A 232 -10.32 5.37 -6.25
C VAL A 232 -8.97 4.70 -6.07
N ASN A 233 -8.31 4.97 -4.94
CA ASN A 233 -7.20 4.14 -4.50
C ASN A 233 -7.67 3.03 -3.53
N HIS A 234 -6.83 2.02 -3.29
CA HIS A 234 -7.12 0.93 -2.34
C HIS A 234 -7.44 1.45 -0.95
N HIS A 235 -6.76 2.52 -0.53
CA HIS A 235 -6.93 3.14 0.77
C HIS A 235 -8.37 3.64 0.99
N LEU A 236 -8.91 4.37 0.02
CA LEU A 236 -10.26 4.91 0.10
C LEU A 236 -11.33 3.82 -0.01
N PHE A 237 -11.07 2.77 -0.79
CA PHE A 237 -11.95 1.61 -0.86
C PHE A 237 -12.09 0.94 0.52
N PHE A 238 -10.98 0.67 1.21
CA PHE A 238 -11.04 0.07 2.55
C PHE A 238 -11.62 1.02 3.59
N ALA A 239 -11.40 2.34 3.48
CA ALA A 239 -12.06 3.32 4.33
C ALA A 239 -13.59 3.29 4.16
N ASP A 240 -14.10 3.15 2.94
CA ASP A 240 -15.54 2.99 2.67
C ASP A 240 -16.10 1.70 3.25
N VAL A 241 -15.37 0.59 3.10
CA VAL A 241 -15.72 -0.71 3.70
C VAL A 241 -15.88 -0.62 5.22
N MET A 242 -14.93 0.05 5.91
CA MET A 242 -15.03 0.25 7.35
C MET A 242 -16.23 1.13 7.75
N LEU A 243 -16.50 2.19 6.99
CA LEU A 243 -17.63 3.09 7.27
C LEU A 243 -18.99 2.40 7.09
N ARG A 244 -19.15 1.58 6.04
CA ARG A 244 -20.37 0.80 5.79
C ARG A 244 -20.70 -0.12 6.95
N ASP A 245 -19.69 -0.81 7.47
CA ASP A 245 -19.91 -1.73 8.58
C ASP A 245 -20.27 -1.01 9.89
N THR A 246 -19.81 0.23 10.09
CA THR A 246 -20.22 1.08 11.25
C THR A 246 -21.61 1.72 11.11
N GLY A 247 -22.32 1.47 10.00
CA GLY A 247 -23.62 2.09 9.70
C GLY A 247 -23.55 3.59 9.39
N MET A 248 -22.35 4.12 9.13
CA MET A 248 -22.14 5.52 8.74
C MET A 248 -22.38 5.72 7.24
N ALA A 249 -22.48 6.99 6.82
CA ALA A 249 -22.73 7.35 5.42
C ALA A 249 -21.64 6.81 4.47
N GLU A 250 -22.07 6.12 3.42
CA GLU A 250 -21.21 5.54 2.38
C GLU A 250 -20.46 6.63 1.60
N LEU A 251 -19.15 6.42 1.38
CA LEU A 251 -18.33 7.29 0.54
C LEU A 251 -18.47 6.95 -0.94
N LEU A 252 -18.56 5.65 -1.24
CA LEU A 252 -18.60 5.10 -2.58
C LEU A 252 -20.00 4.61 -2.92
N PRO A 253 -20.39 4.57 -4.20
CA PRO A 253 -21.67 3.99 -4.60
C PRO A 253 -21.69 2.48 -4.39
N SER A 254 -22.89 1.94 -4.17
CA SER A 254 -23.10 0.50 -4.30
C SER A 254 -22.81 0.06 -5.75
N ALA A 255 -21.83 -0.81 -5.91
CA ALA A 255 -21.30 -1.22 -7.21
C ALA A 255 -21.62 -2.68 -7.54
N ASN A 256 -21.92 -2.95 -8.82
CA ASN A 256 -22.09 -4.28 -9.39
C ASN A 256 -20.74 -4.94 -9.69
N THR A 257 -19.70 -4.14 -9.91
CA THR A 257 -18.35 -4.62 -10.23
C THR A 257 -17.30 -3.83 -9.44
N VAL A 258 -16.37 -4.53 -8.81
CA VAL A 258 -15.19 -3.95 -8.17
C VAL A 258 -13.94 -4.52 -8.84
N ILE A 259 -13.10 -3.63 -9.35
CA ILE A 259 -11.85 -3.97 -10.02
C ILE A 259 -10.71 -3.41 -9.18
N PHE A 260 -9.79 -4.28 -8.76
CA PHE A 260 -8.55 -3.91 -8.12
C PHE A 260 -7.41 -4.03 -9.12
N ASP A 261 -6.82 -2.89 -9.48
CA ASP A 261 -5.59 -2.81 -10.25
C ASP A 261 -4.38 -2.63 -9.32
N GLU A 262 -3.25 -3.23 -9.68
CA GLU A 262 -2.11 -3.45 -8.78
C GLU A 262 -2.52 -4.18 -7.49
N ALA A 263 -3.38 -5.19 -7.64
CA ALA A 263 -3.99 -5.93 -6.55
C ALA A 263 -2.99 -6.63 -5.61
N HIS A 264 -1.71 -6.72 -5.98
CA HIS A 264 -0.62 -7.20 -5.14
C HIS A 264 -0.42 -6.35 -3.88
N GLN A 265 -0.80 -5.07 -3.90
CA GLN A 265 -0.71 -4.16 -2.74
C GLN A 265 -1.89 -4.28 -1.77
N LEU A 266 -2.96 -4.98 -2.14
CA LEU A 266 -4.17 -5.08 -1.31
C LEU A 266 -3.95 -5.72 0.05
N PRO A 267 -3.23 -6.85 0.20
CA PRO A 267 -3.08 -7.49 1.51
C PRO A 267 -2.43 -6.55 2.53
N GLU A 268 -1.38 -5.83 2.12
CA GLU A 268 -0.68 -4.86 2.96
C GLU A 268 -1.55 -3.64 3.25
N THR A 269 -2.21 -3.07 2.22
CA THR A 269 -3.12 -1.93 2.41
C THR A 269 -4.25 -2.28 3.38
N ALA A 270 -4.91 -3.42 3.19
CA ALA A 270 -5.98 -3.88 4.07
C ALA A 270 -5.49 -4.07 5.51
N THR A 271 -4.28 -4.60 5.70
CA THR A 271 -3.65 -4.80 7.01
C THR A 271 -3.54 -3.47 7.77
N LEU A 272 -3.14 -2.39 7.08
CA LEU A 272 -3.04 -1.07 7.66
C LEU A 272 -4.41 -0.47 8.04
N PHE A 273 -5.43 -0.65 7.20
CA PHE A 273 -6.76 -0.08 7.45
C PHE A 273 -7.55 -0.79 8.54
N PHE A 274 -7.51 -2.12 8.54
CA PHE A 274 -8.20 -2.92 9.57
C PHE A 274 -7.40 -2.97 10.89
N GLY A 275 -6.25 -2.31 10.96
CA GLY A 275 -5.53 -2.07 12.20
C GLY A 275 -5.90 -0.72 12.83
N GLU A 276 -5.69 -0.61 14.13
CA GLU A 276 -5.74 0.67 14.86
C GLU A 276 -4.32 1.23 15.02
N THR A 277 -4.19 2.55 14.99
CA THR A 277 -2.93 3.24 15.23
C THR A 277 -3.17 4.45 16.13
N VAL A 278 -2.41 4.55 17.20
CA VAL A 278 -2.37 5.70 18.11
C VAL A 278 -0.99 6.31 18.08
N SER A 279 -0.89 7.61 17.83
CA SER A 279 0.39 8.32 17.79
C SER A 279 0.48 9.39 18.86
N THR A 280 1.65 9.47 19.49
CA THR A 280 2.06 10.65 20.29
C THR A 280 1.97 11.96 19.49
N GLY A 281 2.15 11.94 18.16
CA GLY A 281 1.92 13.10 17.30
C GLY A 281 0.48 13.62 17.33
N GLN A 282 -0.50 12.70 17.34
CA GLN A 282 -1.92 13.07 17.47
C GLN A 282 -2.23 13.72 18.83
N MET A 283 -1.54 13.27 19.88
CA MET A 283 -1.65 13.85 21.23
C MET A 283 -1.07 15.27 21.28
N LEU A 284 0.07 15.50 20.61
CA LEU A 284 0.67 16.84 20.49
C LEU A 284 -0.19 17.80 19.65
N GLU A 285 -0.84 17.30 18.60
CA GLU A 285 -1.82 18.08 17.83
C GLU A 285 -3.06 18.42 18.67
N LEU A 286 -3.63 17.43 19.36
CA LEU A 286 -4.77 17.65 20.26
C LEU A 286 -4.44 18.68 21.34
N ALA A 287 -3.28 18.58 21.99
CA ALA A 287 -2.86 19.53 23.01
C ALA A 287 -2.81 20.97 22.47
N ARG A 288 -2.22 21.17 21.29
CA ARG A 288 -2.13 22.50 20.64
C ARG A 288 -3.51 23.05 20.27
N ASP A 289 -4.36 22.21 19.68
CA ASP A 289 -5.72 22.61 19.29
C ASP A 289 -6.57 22.97 20.52
N CYS A 290 -6.53 22.15 21.57
CA CYS A 290 -7.23 22.42 22.84
C CYS A 290 -6.78 23.74 23.47
N VAL A 291 -5.48 24.05 23.44
CA VAL A 291 -4.96 25.34 23.94
C VAL A 291 -5.50 26.50 23.12
N ALA A 292 -5.42 26.41 21.79
CA ALA A 292 -5.86 27.46 20.89
C ALA A 292 -7.36 27.73 21.05
N GLU A 293 -8.19 26.70 20.91
CA GLU A 293 -9.65 26.81 20.97
C GLU A 293 -10.12 27.17 22.38
N GLY A 294 -9.48 26.61 23.41
CA GLY A 294 -9.75 26.93 24.81
C GLY A 294 -9.52 28.38 25.15
N LEU A 295 -8.40 28.97 24.68
CA LEU A 295 -8.10 30.39 24.90
C LEU A 295 -9.03 31.34 24.13
N ILE A 296 -9.58 30.91 22.99
CA ILE A 296 -10.52 31.71 22.18
C ILE A 296 -11.93 31.66 22.78
N HIS A 297 -12.43 30.46 23.10
CA HIS A 297 -13.85 30.23 23.39
C HIS A 297 -14.16 30.03 24.89
N ALA A 298 -13.16 29.68 25.70
CA ALA A 298 -13.37 29.30 27.10
C ALA A 298 -12.20 29.73 28.02
N ARG A 299 -11.62 30.91 27.80
CA ARG A 299 -10.40 31.38 28.50
C ARG A 299 -10.51 31.35 30.03
N ASP A 300 -11.69 31.59 30.56
CA ASP A 300 -12.03 31.63 31.97
C ASP A 300 -12.24 30.24 32.61
N ALA A 301 -12.39 29.20 31.79
CA ALA A 301 -12.83 27.89 32.25
C ALA A 301 -11.70 27.03 32.85
N ALA A 302 -10.46 27.17 32.35
CA ALA A 302 -9.33 26.36 32.78
C ALA A 302 -7.99 27.03 32.43
N ASP A 303 -6.91 26.57 33.05
CA ASP A 303 -5.55 26.86 32.59
C ASP A 303 -5.20 25.96 31.39
N TRP A 304 -5.71 26.33 30.22
CA TRP A 304 -5.53 25.58 28.97
C TRP A 304 -4.06 25.35 28.63
N VAL A 305 -3.21 26.34 28.90
CA VAL A 305 -1.77 26.25 28.62
C VAL A 305 -1.13 25.16 29.48
N LYS A 306 -1.45 25.09 30.77
CA LYS A 306 -0.97 24.02 31.65
C LYS A 306 -1.52 22.65 31.24
N LEU A 307 -2.80 22.57 30.89
CA LEU A 307 -3.45 21.33 30.47
C LEU A 307 -2.81 20.76 29.20
N GLY A 308 -2.62 21.61 28.18
CA GLY A 308 -1.91 21.24 26.95
C GLY A 308 -0.45 20.83 27.22
N ALA A 309 0.28 21.60 28.04
CA ALA A 309 1.67 21.30 28.37
C ALA A 309 1.84 19.96 29.11
N ASN A 310 0.85 19.54 29.91
CA ASN A 310 0.88 18.24 30.58
C ASN A 310 0.73 17.08 29.59
N LEU A 311 -0.22 17.16 28.65
CA LEU A 311 -0.37 16.16 27.59
C LEU A 311 0.86 16.13 26.67
N GLU A 312 1.42 17.29 26.33
CA GLU A 312 2.66 17.36 25.53
C GLU A 312 3.84 16.69 26.24
N ARG A 313 4.00 16.92 27.55
CA ARG A 313 5.06 16.29 28.34
C ARG A 313 4.90 14.78 28.35
N ALA A 314 3.70 14.28 28.68
CA ALA A 314 3.43 12.84 28.73
C ALA A 314 3.69 12.16 27.37
N ALA A 315 3.25 12.78 26.26
CA ALA A 315 3.50 12.26 24.92
C ALA A 315 5.00 12.22 24.55
N ARG A 316 5.79 13.21 25.01
CA ARG A 316 7.25 13.23 24.82
C ARG A 316 7.96 12.21 25.71
N ASP A 317 7.48 11.98 26.92
CA ASP A 317 8.06 10.98 27.83
C ASP A 317 7.98 9.57 27.23
N VAL A 318 6.88 9.23 26.54
CA VAL A 318 6.76 7.98 25.75
C VAL A 318 7.86 7.86 24.70
N ARG A 319 8.26 8.97 24.06
CA ARG A 319 9.36 8.95 23.10
C ARG A 319 10.72 8.74 23.77
N LEU A 320 10.90 9.26 24.98
CA LEU A 320 12.15 9.15 25.74
C LEU A 320 12.42 7.73 26.26
N THR A 321 11.42 6.85 26.33
CA THR A 321 11.62 5.44 26.69
C THR A 321 12.40 4.64 25.65
N PHE A 322 12.70 5.23 24.48
CA PHE A 322 13.43 4.58 23.40
C PHE A 322 14.73 5.31 23.08
N GLY A 323 15.87 4.61 23.19
CA GLY A 323 17.19 5.16 22.89
C GLY A 323 17.57 5.17 21.39
N GLN A 324 16.79 4.51 20.53
CA GLN A 324 17.05 4.40 19.09
C GLN A 324 15.87 4.95 18.27
N ASP A 325 16.21 5.55 17.13
CA ASP A 325 15.26 6.12 16.16
C ASP A 325 15.03 5.14 15.01
N ASN A 326 13.85 5.22 14.39
CA ASN A 326 13.42 4.42 13.23
C ASN A 326 13.42 2.90 13.51
N THR A 327 12.97 2.52 14.71
CA THR A 327 12.87 1.12 15.13
C THR A 327 11.42 0.66 15.11
N ARG A 328 11.19 -0.58 14.64
CA ARG A 328 9.91 -1.28 14.71
C ARG A 328 10.07 -2.50 15.59
N MET A 329 9.12 -2.75 16.50
CA MET A 329 9.18 -3.90 17.41
C MET A 329 7.78 -4.37 17.83
N SER A 330 7.65 -5.67 18.07
CA SER A 330 6.44 -6.28 18.62
C SER A 330 6.38 -6.03 20.12
N VAL A 331 5.18 -5.88 20.67
CA VAL A 331 5.01 -5.82 22.13
C VAL A 331 5.55 -7.08 22.80
N ALA A 332 5.50 -8.23 22.13
CA ALA A 332 6.08 -9.48 22.63
C ALA A 332 7.63 -9.47 22.72
N GLN A 333 8.29 -8.48 22.11
CA GLN A 333 9.75 -8.30 22.21
C GLN A 333 10.13 -7.34 23.36
N LEU A 334 9.17 -6.64 23.95
CA LEU A 334 9.40 -5.81 25.13
C LEU A 334 9.36 -6.66 26.39
N ALA A 335 10.18 -6.30 27.37
CA ALA A 335 10.03 -6.85 28.71
C ALA A 335 8.73 -6.34 29.35
N ASP A 336 8.08 -7.15 30.18
CA ASP A 336 6.82 -6.80 30.83
C ASP A 336 6.96 -5.55 31.74
N ASP A 337 8.18 -5.23 32.18
CA ASP A 337 8.53 -4.08 33.02
C ASP A 337 9.12 -2.88 32.23
N HIS A 338 9.01 -2.88 30.90
CA HIS A 338 9.54 -1.81 30.06
C HIS A 338 8.93 -0.44 30.42
N GLU A 339 9.76 0.60 30.50
CA GLU A 339 9.38 1.97 30.92
C GLU A 339 8.24 2.58 30.09
N LEU A 340 8.05 2.10 28.86
CA LEU A 340 6.93 2.45 27.98
C LEU A 340 5.59 2.39 28.70
N PHE A 341 5.29 1.30 29.41
CA PHE A 341 3.96 1.11 29.98
C PHE A 341 3.64 2.17 31.04
N GLY A 342 4.62 2.52 31.87
CA GLY A 342 4.48 3.63 32.83
C GLY A 342 4.35 5.00 32.16
N ALA A 343 5.03 5.22 31.03
CA ALA A 343 4.86 6.44 30.25
C ALA A 343 3.47 6.54 29.59
N LEU A 344 2.92 5.42 29.12
CA LEU A 344 1.56 5.34 28.57
C LEU A 344 0.49 5.58 29.65
N ASP A 345 0.68 5.10 30.87
CA ASP A 345 -0.18 5.45 32.01
C ASP A 345 -0.21 6.97 32.26
N GLY A 346 0.94 7.65 32.10
CA GLY A 346 1.03 9.11 32.21
C GLY A 346 0.26 9.84 31.11
N VAL A 347 0.29 9.33 29.88
CA VAL A 347 -0.51 9.85 28.76
C VAL A 347 -2.00 9.65 29.03
N ASP A 348 -2.39 8.47 29.50
CA ASP A 348 -3.78 8.14 29.80
C ASP A 348 -4.37 9.10 30.85
N ALA A 349 -3.63 9.35 31.92
CA ALA A 349 -4.00 10.32 32.95
C ALA A 349 -4.16 11.74 32.38
N ALA A 350 -3.22 12.20 31.55
CA ALA A 350 -3.29 13.53 30.93
C ALA A 350 -4.47 13.68 29.95
N LEU A 351 -4.81 12.61 29.22
CA LEU A 351 -5.99 12.58 28.35
C LEU A 351 -7.28 12.66 29.17
N LEU A 352 -7.38 11.92 30.28
CA LEU A 352 -8.55 11.95 31.17
C LEU A 352 -8.78 13.35 31.76
N ASP A 353 -7.73 14.02 32.25
CA ASP A 353 -7.81 15.40 32.75
C ASP A 353 -8.32 16.37 31.65
N MET A 354 -7.86 16.16 30.41
CA MET A 354 -8.28 16.96 29.26
C MET A 354 -9.72 16.70 28.85
N ILE A 355 -10.15 15.43 28.84
CA ILE A 355 -11.53 15.02 28.57
C ILE A 355 -12.47 15.64 29.60
N GLU A 356 -12.18 15.54 30.90
CA GLU A 356 -13.01 16.12 31.96
C GLU A 356 -13.22 17.62 31.74
N THR A 357 -12.15 18.35 31.44
CA THR A 357 -12.22 19.78 31.16
C THR A 357 -13.07 20.07 29.91
N LEU A 358 -12.83 19.36 28.81
CA LEU A 358 -13.53 19.55 27.54
C LEU A 358 -15.01 19.19 27.62
N GLN A 359 -15.40 18.16 28.39
CA GLN A 359 -16.79 17.78 28.59
C GLN A 359 -17.63 18.96 29.08
N HIS A 360 -17.13 19.69 30.08
CA HIS A 360 -17.82 20.85 30.65
C HIS A 360 -17.87 22.07 29.74
N GLN A 361 -17.01 22.17 28.73
CA GLN A 361 -16.88 23.36 27.87
C GLN A 361 -17.30 23.12 26.41
N SER A 362 -17.59 21.88 26.02
CA SER A 362 -17.88 21.48 24.64
C SER A 362 -19.08 22.20 24.02
N GLU A 363 -20.07 22.59 24.83
CA GLU A 363 -21.24 23.34 24.36
C GLU A 363 -20.95 24.81 24.04
N ARG A 364 -19.80 25.35 24.49
CA ARG A 364 -19.44 26.76 24.26
C ARG A 364 -19.01 27.03 22.82
N ALA A 365 -18.42 26.03 22.16
CA ALA A 365 -17.98 26.14 20.77
C ALA A 365 -17.86 24.76 20.14
N GLU A 366 -18.27 24.64 18.88
CA GLU A 366 -18.17 23.40 18.11
C GLU A 366 -16.73 22.87 18.03
N ALA A 367 -15.75 23.78 17.90
CA ALA A 367 -14.32 23.44 17.88
C ALA A 367 -13.86 22.74 19.19
N LEU A 368 -14.42 23.13 20.34
CA LEU A 368 -14.18 22.44 21.63
C LEU A 368 -14.87 21.07 21.66
N GLY A 369 -16.08 20.95 21.11
CA GLY A 369 -16.74 19.66 20.92
C GLY A 369 -15.96 18.71 20.00
N ALA A 370 -15.31 19.24 18.96
CA ALA A 370 -14.41 18.46 18.09
C ALA A 370 -13.16 17.98 18.85
N CYS A 371 -12.57 18.83 19.68
CA CYS A 371 -11.45 18.45 20.56
C CYS A 371 -11.85 17.34 21.53
N LEU A 372 -13.04 17.43 22.15
CA LEU A 372 -13.54 16.41 23.06
C LEU A 372 -13.66 15.04 22.38
N ARG A 373 -14.29 14.98 21.21
CA ARG A 373 -14.45 13.74 20.44
C ARG A 373 -13.11 13.08 20.14
N ARG A 374 -12.11 13.88 19.71
CA ARG A 374 -10.74 13.39 19.45
C ARG A 374 -10.05 12.89 20.71
N ALA A 375 -10.19 13.57 21.84
CA ALA A 375 -9.59 13.17 23.10
C ALA A 375 -10.13 11.81 23.57
N LEU A 376 -11.45 11.61 23.48
CA LEU A 376 -12.12 10.35 23.81
C LEU A 376 -11.68 9.21 22.88
N GLU A 377 -11.61 9.46 21.57
CA GLU A 377 -11.16 8.45 20.60
C GLU A 377 -9.73 8.00 20.90
N LEU A 378 -8.80 8.94 21.15
CA LEU A 378 -7.42 8.63 21.49
C LEU A 378 -7.30 7.84 22.80
N HIS A 379 -8.07 8.21 23.83
CA HIS A 379 -8.09 7.47 25.10
C HIS A 379 -8.58 6.03 24.92
N GLN A 380 -9.70 5.84 24.21
CA GLN A 380 -10.26 4.50 23.96
C GLN A 380 -9.31 3.62 23.12
N GLN A 381 -8.67 4.18 22.09
CA GLN A 381 -7.71 3.43 21.28
C GLN A 381 -6.46 3.08 22.09
N LEU A 382 -5.98 3.99 22.95
CA LEU A 382 -4.86 3.73 23.85
C LEU A 382 -5.18 2.61 24.84
N GLU A 383 -6.37 2.63 25.45
CA GLU A 383 -6.84 1.58 26.37
C GLU A 383 -6.91 0.21 25.68
N ARG A 384 -7.48 0.14 24.47
CA ARG A 384 -7.52 -1.10 23.68
C ARG A 384 -6.14 -1.62 23.37
N TRP A 385 -5.24 -0.73 22.94
CA TRP A 385 -3.87 -1.11 22.65
C TRP A 385 -3.17 -1.64 23.91
N GLN A 386 -3.35 -1.03 25.07
CA GLN A 386 -2.73 -1.48 26.33
C GLN A 386 -3.29 -2.83 26.82
N THR A 387 -4.60 -3.04 26.71
CA THR A 387 -5.28 -4.28 27.14
C THR A 387 -5.12 -5.42 26.13
N GLY A 388 -4.83 -5.11 24.87
CA GLY A 388 -4.87 -6.07 23.78
C GLY A 388 -6.29 -6.49 23.40
N ALA A 389 -7.31 -5.77 23.89
CA ALA A 389 -8.69 -5.96 23.46
C ALA A 389 -8.75 -5.79 21.94
N ALA A 390 -9.48 -6.69 21.26
CA ALA A 390 -9.66 -6.56 19.82
C ALA A 390 -10.29 -5.19 19.52
N PRO A 391 -9.91 -4.53 18.40
CA PRO A 391 -10.67 -3.39 17.93
C PRO A 391 -12.14 -3.79 17.83
N PRO A 392 -13.09 -2.91 18.21
CA PRO A 392 -14.51 -3.22 18.12
C PRO A 392 -14.82 -3.70 16.70
N THR A 393 -15.60 -4.76 16.60
CA THR A 393 -16.00 -5.29 15.30
C THR A 393 -16.79 -4.18 14.59
N PRO A 394 -16.55 -3.92 13.31
CA PRO A 394 -17.33 -2.92 12.58
C PRO A 394 -18.84 -3.20 12.72
N GLY A 395 -19.57 -2.28 13.38
CA GLY A 395 -20.99 -2.41 13.75
C GLY A 395 -21.28 -2.54 15.25
N GLU A 396 -20.26 -2.75 16.09
CA GLU A 396 -20.39 -2.63 17.55
C GLU A 396 -20.44 -1.15 17.96
N GLN A 397 -21.34 -0.80 18.88
CA GLN A 397 -21.36 0.54 19.45
C GLN A 397 -20.00 0.80 20.14
N PRO A 398 -19.42 2.01 19.99
CA PRO A 398 -18.30 2.42 20.82
C PRO A 398 -18.64 2.13 22.28
N LEU A 399 -17.64 1.70 23.07
CA LEU A 399 -17.78 1.65 24.52
C LEU A 399 -18.46 2.94 24.99
N PRO A 400 -19.48 2.87 25.86
CA PRO A 400 -20.18 4.05 26.34
C PRO A 400 -19.15 5.12 26.72
N LEU A 401 -19.42 6.37 26.32
CA LEU A 401 -18.74 7.53 26.90
C LEU A 401 -18.64 7.29 28.41
N LEU A 402 -17.40 7.38 28.94
CA LEU A 402 -17.11 7.24 30.38
C LEU A 402 -18.27 7.76 31.21
N ASP A 403 -18.88 6.88 32.00
CA ASP A 403 -19.94 7.26 32.94
C ASP A 403 -19.37 8.35 33.87
N PRO A 404 -19.92 9.58 33.86
CA PRO A 404 -19.44 10.67 34.71
C PRO A 404 -19.43 10.33 36.21
N ASP A 405 -20.27 9.36 36.59
CA ASP A 405 -20.43 8.88 37.97
C ASP A 405 -19.68 7.56 38.25
N ALA A 406 -18.95 7.00 37.26
CA ALA A 406 -18.09 5.85 37.52
C ALA A 406 -16.99 6.23 38.51
N PRO A 407 -16.72 5.40 39.54
CA PRO A 407 -15.76 5.71 40.57
C PRO A 407 -14.36 5.91 39.98
N ARG A 408 -13.90 7.17 40.02
CA ARG A 408 -12.58 7.60 39.58
C ARG A 408 -11.49 6.78 40.28
N VAL A 409 -10.47 6.36 39.52
CA VAL A 409 -9.25 5.77 40.09
C VAL A 409 -8.41 6.89 40.71
N THR A 410 -8.77 7.31 41.92
CA THR A 410 -7.92 8.20 42.72
C THR A 410 -6.79 7.40 43.38
N ASP A 411 -5.64 8.05 43.53
CA ASP A 411 -4.39 7.49 44.04
C ASP A 411 -4.58 6.60 45.28
N GLY A 412 -4.27 5.31 45.13
CA GLY A 412 -4.38 4.31 46.20
C GLY A 412 -4.81 2.90 45.75
N LYS A 413 -5.29 2.73 44.51
CA LYS A 413 -5.67 1.41 43.96
C LYS A 413 -4.98 1.04 42.63
N ARG A 414 -3.83 1.64 42.30
CA ARG A 414 -3.03 1.28 41.11
C ARG A 414 -2.61 -0.20 41.10
N GLU A 415 -2.27 -0.75 42.26
CA GLU A 415 -1.87 -2.17 42.39
C GLU A 415 -3.06 -3.15 42.37
N LYS A 416 -4.25 -2.69 42.75
CA LYS A 416 -5.47 -3.52 42.83
C LYS A 416 -6.22 -3.55 41.50
N ALA A 417 -6.17 -2.47 40.73
CA ALA A 417 -6.67 -2.40 39.35
C ALA A 417 -5.75 -3.19 38.39
N ALA A 418 -4.42 -3.11 38.55
CA ALA A 418 -3.48 -3.95 37.81
C ALA A 418 -3.71 -5.45 38.07
N LYS A 419 -3.86 -5.86 39.34
CA LYS A 419 -4.18 -7.26 39.71
C LYS A 419 -5.57 -7.70 39.26
N ALA A 420 -6.56 -6.79 39.20
CA ALA A 420 -7.88 -7.09 38.66
C ALA A 420 -7.85 -7.25 37.12
N ARG A 421 -7.09 -6.40 36.41
CA ARG A 421 -6.86 -6.48 34.96
C ARG A 421 -6.11 -7.75 34.56
N GLU A 422 -5.13 -8.16 35.36
CA GLU A 422 -4.38 -9.41 35.18
C GLU A 422 -5.28 -10.65 35.43
N ALA A 423 -6.19 -10.57 36.42
CA ALA A 423 -7.17 -11.62 36.69
C ALA A 423 -8.26 -11.73 35.60
N GLU A 424 -8.75 -10.60 35.07
CA GLU A 424 -9.69 -10.59 33.94
C GLU A 424 -9.05 -11.08 32.64
N ALA A 425 -7.80 -10.70 32.36
CA ALA A 425 -7.04 -11.23 31.22
C ALA A 425 -6.81 -12.74 31.33
N ARG A 426 -6.56 -13.26 32.54
CA ARG A 426 -6.43 -14.70 32.78
C ARG A 426 -7.76 -15.43 32.61
N LEU A 427 -8.86 -14.87 33.10
CA LEU A 427 -10.21 -15.42 32.93
C LEU A 427 -10.65 -15.38 31.45
N ALA A 428 -10.30 -14.35 30.70
CA ALA A 428 -10.56 -14.28 29.25
C ALA A 428 -9.73 -15.29 28.46
N ALA A 429 -8.47 -15.52 28.85
CA ALA A 429 -7.62 -16.56 28.27
C ALA A 429 -8.12 -17.99 28.61
N GLU A 430 -8.58 -18.21 29.85
CA GLU A 430 -9.18 -19.46 30.31
C GLU A 430 -10.53 -19.73 29.63
N ALA A 431 -11.36 -18.70 29.43
CA ALA A 431 -12.62 -18.79 28.68
C ALA A 431 -12.39 -19.10 27.20
N LYS A 432 -11.36 -18.49 26.58
CA LYS A 432 -10.95 -18.80 25.21
C LYS A 432 -10.44 -20.24 25.07
N ALA A 433 -9.64 -20.72 26.01
CA ALA A 433 -9.18 -22.11 26.06
C ALA A 433 -10.34 -23.11 26.27
N ALA A 434 -11.33 -22.76 27.09
CA ALA A 434 -12.54 -23.57 27.30
C ALA A 434 -13.43 -23.61 26.06
N GLN A 435 -13.52 -22.51 25.31
CA GLN A 435 -14.29 -22.41 24.07
C GLN A 435 -13.62 -23.16 22.90
N GLU A 436 -12.28 -23.23 22.89
CA GLU A 436 -11.50 -24.04 21.94
C GLU A 436 -11.58 -25.54 22.26
N ALA A 437 -11.66 -25.93 23.54
CA ALA A 437 -11.87 -27.31 23.96
C ALA A 437 -13.29 -27.85 23.68
N SER A 438 -14.27 -26.95 23.51
CA SER A 438 -15.68 -27.27 23.25
C SER A 438 -16.03 -27.45 21.77
N LYS A 439 -15.13 -27.14 20.81
CA LYS A 439 -15.38 -27.34 19.37
C LYS A 439 -15.01 -28.76 18.92
N GLY A 440 -15.69 -29.75 19.51
CA GLY A 440 -15.83 -31.09 18.95
C GLY A 440 -17.26 -31.25 18.42
N GLU A 441 -17.38 -31.45 17.11
CA GLU A 441 -18.56 -31.95 16.38
C GLU A 441 -19.86 -31.11 16.41
N GLY A 442 -20.21 -30.51 15.25
CA GLY A 442 -21.56 -30.01 14.96
C GLY A 442 -21.60 -28.92 13.87
N ASP A 443 -22.13 -29.27 12.69
CA ASP A 443 -22.50 -28.33 11.62
C ASP A 443 -23.68 -27.45 12.05
N GLY A 444 -23.52 -26.12 11.95
CA GLY A 444 -24.58 -25.14 12.18
C GLY A 444 -24.04 -23.78 12.60
N GLU A 445 -24.06 -22.81 11.67
CA GLU A 445 -23.86 -21.37 11.90
C GLU A 445 -22.53 -20.96 12.55
N LYS A 446 -21.50 -20.72 11.72
CA LYS A 446 -20.16 -20.29 12.17
C LYS A 446 -20.23 -18.97 12.94
N ALA A 447 -20.20 -19.03 14.26
CA ALA A 447 -19.97 -17.88 15.13
C ALA A 447 -18.67 -17.15 14.73
N TYR A 448 -18.77 -15.84 14.53
CA TYR A 448 -17.64 -14.97 14.22
C TYR A 448 -16.60 -15.06 15.35
N THR A 449 -15.40 -15.54 15.02
CA THR A 449 -14.27 -15.54 15.95
C THR A 449 -13.41 -14.32 15.62
N PRO A 450 -13.13 -13.42 16.58
CA PRO A 450 -12.33 -12.23 16.31
C PRO A 450 -10.97 -12.62 15.72
N PRO A 451 -10.47 -11.89 14.70
CA PRO A 451 -9.16 -12.18 14.13
C PRO A 451 -8.09 -12.02 15.21
N GLU A 452 -7.14 -12.94 15.27
CA GLU A 452 -5.95 -12.77 16.12
C GLU A 452 -5.26 -11.45 15.74
N THR A 453 -4.93 -10.60 16.71
CA THR A 453 -4.28 -9.31 16.47
C THR A 453 -2.85 -9.30 16.99
N VAL A 454 -2.03 -8.42 16.41
CA VAL A 454 -0.63 -8.21 16.80
C VAL A 454 -0.47 -6.75 17.18
N ARG A 455 0.09 -6.53 18.37
CA ARG A 455 0.48 -5.20 18.84
C ARG A 455 1.94 -4.96 18.56
N TRP A 456 2.25 -3.83 17.97
CA TRP A 456 3.61 -3.44 17.63
C TRP A 456 3.78 -1.92 17.69
N ILE A 457 5.03 -1.47 17.73
CA ILE A 457 5.41 -0.08 17.97
C ILE A 457 6.35 0.36 16.86
N GLU A 458 6.17 1.59 16.38
CA GLU A 458 7.10 2.29 15.51
C GLU A 458 7.63 3.55 16.19
N VAL A 459 8.95 3.69 16.25
CA VAL A 459 9.63 4.82 16.90
C VAL A 459 10.25 5.70 15.83
N PHE A 460 9.76 6.93 15.70
CA PHE A 460 10.32 7.99 14.87
C PHE A 460 11.19 8.92 15.70
N SER A 461 11.91 9.85 15.05
CA SER A 461 12.75 10.81 15.77
C SER A 461 11.99 11.68 16.78
N GLN A 462 10.74 12.04 16.49
CA GLN A 462 9.92 12.95 17.31
C GLN A 462 8.59 12.36 17.79
N ALA A 463 8.29 11.12 17.43
CA ALA A 463 7.00 10.49 17.75
C ALA A 463 7.15 8.99 17.92
N VAL A 464 6.27 8.41 18.72
CA VAL A 464 5.99 6.97 18.79
C VAL A 464 4.59 6.71 18.26
N GLN A 465 4.45 5.64 17.49
CA GLN A 465 3.19 5.09 17.01
C GLN A 465 2.97 3.69 17.60
N LEU A 466 1.77 3.47 18.11
CA LEU A 466 1.30 2.23 18.70
C LEU A 466 0.30 1.63 17.72
N HIS A 467 0.59 0.44 17.21
CA HIS A 467 -0.23 -0.23 16.21
C HIS A 467 -0.83 -1.51 16.77
N GLN A 468 -2.07 -1.79 16.40
CA GLN A 468 -2.71 -3.07 16.60
C GLN A 468 -3.31 -3.55 15.29
N THR A 469 -2.83 -4.67 14.78
CA THR A 469 -3.07 -5.09 13.40
C THR A 469 -3.59 -6.52 13.35
N PRO A 470 -4.62 -6.83 12.53
CA PRO A 470 -5.08 -8.21 12.36
C PRO A 470 -4.01 -9.07 11.67
N LEU A 471 -3.80 -10.28 12.19
CA LEU A 471 -2.86 -11.26 11.62
C LEU A 471 -3.27 -11.68 10.21
N SER A 472 -4.58 -11.78 9.97
CA SER A 472 -5.16 -12.13 8.68
C SER A 472 -6.36 -11.24 8.38
N ILE A 473 -6.37 -10.70 7.16
CA ILE A 473 -7.49 -9.92 6.63
C ILE A 473 -8.47 -10.78 5.80
N ALA A 474 -8.14 -12.05 5.56
CA ALA A 474 -8.99 -12.98 4.81
C ALA A 474 -10.42 -13.12 5.36
N PRO A 475 -10.67 -13.23 6.69
CA PRO A 475 -12.03 -13.30 7.23
C PRO A 475 -12.84 -12.02 6.97
N ILE A 476 -12.20 -10.87 7.16
CA ILE A 476 -12.82 -9.55 6.96
C ILE A 476 -13.21 -9.38 5.50
N PHE A 477 -12.28 -9.66 4.59
CA PHE A 477 -12.51 -9.55 3.16
C PHE A 477 -13.54 -10.56 2.64
N SER A 478 -13.52 -11.81 3.14
CA SER A 478 -14.52 -12.81 2.79
C SER A 478 -15.93 -12.40 3.20
N LYS A 479 -16.10 -11.79 4.39
CA LYS A 479 -17.39 -11.25 4.86
C LYS A 479 -17.91 -10.17 3.91
N GLN A 480 -17.04 -9.25 3.49
CA GLN A 480 -17.39 -8.18 2.54
C GLN A 480 -17.83 -8.72 1.18
N ARG A 481 -17.19 -9.79 0.68
CA ARG A 481 -17.60 -10.44 -0.57
C ARG A 481 -18.90 -11.24 -0.46
N ALA A 482 -19.24 -11.73 0.73
CA ALA A 482 -20.45 -12.52 0.97
C ALA A 482 -21.75 -11.69 1.00
N GLY A 483 -21.66 -10.36 0.88
CA GLY A 483 -22.80 -9.46 0.78
C GLY A 483 -23.54 -9.55 -0.56
N ALA A 484 -24.01 -8.41 -1.07
CA ALA A 484 -24.76 -8.38 -2.32
C ALA A 484 -23.94 -8.94 -3.51
N PRO A 485 -24.53 -9.82 -4.35
CA PRO A 485 -23.85 -10.39 -5.51
C PRO A 485 -23.23 -9.32 -6.40
N ARG A 486 -21.91 -9.41 -6.60
CA ARG A 486 -21.14 -8.48 -7.43
C ARG A 486 -19.88 -9.17 -7.95
N ALA A 487 -19.38 -8.70 -9.08
CA ALA A 487 -18.13 -9.22 -9.66
C ALA A 487 -16.91 -8.59 -8.97
N TRP A 488 -15.90 -9.43 -8.71
CA TRP A 488 -14.66 -9.03 -8.05
C TRP A 488 -13.46 -9.37 -8.93
N ILE A 489 -12.80 -8.36 -9.50
CA ILE A 489 -11.68 -8.55 -10.41
C ILE A 489 -10.40 -8.11 -9.70
N PHE A 490 -9.44 -9.01 -9.56
CA PHE A 490 -8.12 -8.72 -9.01
C PHE A 490 -7.11 -8.85 -10.14
N THR A 491 -6.40 -7.77 -10.48
CA THR A 491 -5.38 -7.82 -11.52
C THR A 491 -4.10 -7.10 -11.12
N SER A 492 -2.97 -7.65 -11.58
CA SER A 492 -1.64 -7.09 -11.39
C SER A 492 -0.68 -7.77 -12.37
N ALA A 493 0.48 -7.16 -12.60
CA ALA A 493 1.57 -7.79 -13.34
C ALA A 493 2.15 -9.01 -12.62
N THR A 494 2.03 -9.06 -11.29
CA THR A 494 2.65 -10.09 -10.45
C THR A 494 1.72 -10.45 -9.29
N LEU A 495 1.13 -11.64 -9.33
CA LEU A 495 0.30 -12.22 -8.27
C LEU A 495 0.67 -13.67 -7.96
N SER A 496 1.35 -14.34 -8.89
CA SER A 496 1.63 -15.76 -8.86
C SER A 496 3.12 -16.06 -8.71
N VAL A 497 3.43 -17.25 -8.18
CA VAL A 497 4.78 -17.84 -8.24
C VAL A 497 4.70 -19.07 -9.12
N LYS A 498 5.29 -19.00 -10.32
CA LYS A 498 5.18 -20.06 -11.34
C LYS A 498 3.72 -20.42 -11.63
N GLY A 499 2.84 -19.43 -11.79
CA GLY A 499 1.41 -19.63 -12.04
C GLY A 499 0.59 -20.03 -10.81
N ASN A 500 1.21 -20.23 -9.64
CA ASN A 500 0.49 -20.62 -8.43
C ASN A 500 0.02 -19.37 -7.65
N PHE A 501 -1.31 -19.22 -7.51
CA PHE A 501 -1.97 -18.11 -6.82
C PHE A 501 -2.34 -18.40 -5.35
N MET A 502 -2.05 -19.60 -4.83
CA MET A 502 -2.45 -20.00 -3.48
C MET A 502 -1.98 -19.02 -2.40
N HIS A 503 -0.78 -18.47 -2.55
CA HIS A 503 -0.24 -17.48 -1.61
C HIS A 503 -1.10 -16.21 -1.56
N TYR A 504 -1.38 -15.62 -2.73
CA TYR A 504 -2.19 -14.41 -2.83
C TYR A 504 -3.65 -14.66 -2.42
N ALA A 505 -4.23 -15.75 -2.90
CA ALA A 505 -5.61 -16.11 -2.59
C ALA A 505 -5.81 -16.36 -1.08
N ALA A 506 -4.86 -17.03 -0.41
CA ALA A 506 -4.94 -17.29 1.03
C ALA A 506 -4.90 -16.01 1.88
N GLN A 507 -4.13 -14.98 1.47
CA GLN A 507 -4.05 -13.71 2.20
C GLN A 507 -5.38 -12.94 2.20
N LEU A 508 -6.15 -13.06 1.12
CA LEU A 508 -7.42 -12.36 0.92
C LEU A 508 -8.66 -13.24 1.16
N GLY A 509 -8.51 -14.55 1.39
CA GLY A 509 -9.64 -15.48 1.50
C GLY A 509 -10.35 -15.70 0.17
N LEU A 510 -9.59 -15.74 -0.92
CA LEU A 510 -10.08 -15.99 -2.27
C LEU A 510 -9.91 -17.47 -2.65
N ASP A 511 -10.62 -17.87 -3.69
CA ASP A 511 -10.45 -19.16 -4.33
C ASP A 511 -9.37 -19.05 -5.42
N ALA A 512 -8.24 -19.73 -5.22
CA ALA A 512 -7.14 -19.76 -6.19
C ALA A 512 -7.53 -20.46 -7.50
N GLY A 513 -8.58 -21.29 -7.50
CA GLY A 513 -9.10 -21.93 -8.70
C GLY A 513 -9.56 -20.92 -9.74
N LYS A 514 -10.04 -19.73 -9.32
CA LYS A 514 -10.57 -18.69 -10.21
C LYS A 514 -9.47 -17.76 -10.74
N SER A 515 -8.34 -18.34 -11.13
CA SER A 515 -7.16 -17.58 -11.56
C SER A 515 -6.84 -17.74 -13.04
N LEU A 516 -6.19 -16.72 -13.59
CA LEU A 516 -5.75 -16.65 -14.98
C LEU A 516 -4.34 -16.07 -15.01
N THR A 517 -3.43 -16.70 -15.75
CA THR A 517 -2.09 -16.17 -16.03
C THR A 517 -1.96 -15.87 -17.50
N LEU A 518 -1.61 -14.63 -17.83
CA LEU A 518 -1.41 -14.13 -19.18
C LEU A 518 0.03 -13.67 -19.33
N ALA A 519 0.76 -14.34 -20.22
CA ALA A 519 2.14 -14.00 -20.51
C ALA A 519 2.27 -12.57 -21.06
N SER A 520 3.42 -11.96 -20.81
CA SER A 520 3.78 -10.70 -21.48
C SER A 520 3.98 -10.96 -22.97
N PRO A 521 3.55 -10.03 -23.85
CA PRO A 521 3.77 -10.14 -25.29
C PRO A 521 5.22 -9.84 -25.72
N PHE A 522 6.10 -9.40 -24.81
CA PHE A 522 7.47 -8.99 -25.15
C PHE A 522 8.42 -10.18 -25.35
N ASP A 523 9.41 -10.00 -26.23
CA ASP A 523 10.42 -10.99 -26.59
C ASP A 523 11.62 -10.92 -25.63
N TYR A 524 11.39 -11.26 -24.37
CA TYR A 524 12.44 -11.28 -23.34
C TYR A 524 13.72 -12.05 -23.75
N PRO A 525 13.66 -13.23 -24.40
CA PRO A 525 14.87 -13.95 -24.81
C PRO A 525 15.85 -13.15 -25.69
N ASN A 526 15.33 -12.30 -26.58
CA ASN A 526 16.15 -11.49 -27.48
C ASN A 526 16.35 -10.05 -26.98
N GLN A 527 15.38 -9.50 -26.24
CA GLN A 527 15.43 -8.14 -25.72
C GLN A 527 16.21 -8.01 -24.41
N SER A 528 16.47 -9.11 -23.69
CA SER A 528 16.95 -8.97 -22.32
C SER A 528 17.84 -10.09 -21.81
N LEU A 529 18.74 -9.71 -20.91
CA LEU A 529 19.75 -10.59 -20.32
C LEU A 529 19.68 -10.55 -18.78
N LEU A 530 19.57 -11.72 -18.15
CA LEU A 530 19.78 -11.90 -16.72
C LEU A 530 21.25 -12.23 -16.47
N TYR A 531 21.96 -11.30 -15.84
CA TYR A 531 23.35 -11.43 -15.45
C TYR A 531 23.49 -11.68 -13.94
N VAL A 532 24.19 -12.75 -13.58
CA VAL A 532 24.52 -13.05 -12.18
C VAL A 532 26.05 -13.17 -12.03
N PRO A 533 26.73 -12.16 -11.45
CA PRO A 533 28.18 -12.18 -11.31
C PRO A 533 28.71 -13.41 -10.55
N ARG A 534 29.98 -13.74 -10.78
CA ARG A 534 30.72 -14.78 -10.04
C ARG A 534 31.55 -14.13 -8.93
N GLY A 535 31.83 -14.88 -7.87
CA GLY A 535 32.80 -14.48 -6.84
C GLY A 535 32.32 -13.40 -5.86
N LEU A 536 31.03 -13.05 -5.86
CA LEU A 536 30.49 -12.12 -4.87
C LEU A 536 30.40 -12.77 -3.48
N PRO A 537 30.69 -12.02 -2.40
CA PRO A 537 30.52 -12.51 -1.04
C PRO A 537 29.04 -12.71 -0.68
N GLN A 538 28.76 -13.34 0.47
CA GLN A 538 27.39 -13.47 0.94
C GLN A 538 26.80 -12.10 1.32
N PRO A 539 25.47 -11.89 1.16
CA PRO A 539 24.82 -10.60 1.46
C PRO A 539 24.98 -10.07 2.90
N SER A 540 25.35 -10.93 3.85
CA SER A 540 25.63 -10.59 5.25
C SER A 540 27.06 -10.11 5.50
N SER A 541 27.95 -10.19 4.52
CA SER A 541 29.35 -9.77 4.66
C SER A 541 29.49 -8.23 4.73
N PRO A 542 30.32 -7.68 5.64
CA PRO A 542 30.46 -6.23 5.81
C PRO A 542 30.87 -5.44 4.55
N GLY A 543 31.65 -6.04 3.65
CA GLY A 543 32.08 -5.43 2.38
C GLY A 543 31.19 -5.76 1.17
N PHE A 544 29.99 -6.30 1.38
CA PHE A 544 29.15 -6.77 0.28
C PHE A 544 28.78 -5.65 -0.71
N THR A 545 28.36 -4.48 -0.22
CA THR A 545 27.96 -3.36 -1.09
C THR A 545 29.11 -2.91 -1.99
N ASP A 546 30.32 -2.83 -1.46
CA ASP A 546 31.49 -2.43 -2.26
C ASP A 546 31.83 -3.49 -3.31
N ALA A 547 31.77 -4.77 -2.97
CA ALA A 547 31.97 -5.87 -3.93
C ALA A 547 30.90 -5.89 -5.04
N VAL A 548 29.65 -5.54 -4.71
CA VAL A 548 28.57 -5.36 -5.70
C VAL A 548 28.91 -4.23 -6.67
N LEU A 549 29.40 -3.10 -6.16
CA LEU A 549 29.79 -1.97 -7.00
C LEU A 549 30.99 -2.29 -7.88
N ASP A 550 32.00 -2.99 -7.37
CA ASP A 550 33.15 -3.43 -8.17
C ASP A 550 32.71 -4.30 -9.36
N ALA A 551 31.72 -5.17 -9.15
CA ALA A 551 31.13 -5.97 -10.23
C ALA A 551 30.21 -5.16 -11.17
N ALA A 552 29.56 -4.09 -10.67
CA ALA A 552 28.63 -3.27 -11.42
C ALA A 552 29.32 -2.20 -12.28
N LEU A 553 30.48 -1.67 -11.86
CA LEU A 553 31.19 -0.60 -12.57
C LEU A 553 31.44 -0.94 -14.06
N PRO A 554 31.96 -2.13 -14.44
CA PRO A 554 32.14 -2.47 -15.85
C PRO A 554 30.82 -2.56 -16.64
N VAL A 555 29.70 -2.82 -15.97
CA VAL A 555 28.38 -2.91 -16.60
C VAL A 555 27.78 -1.52 -16.79
N LEU A 556 27.94 -0.64 -15.80
CA LEU A 556 27.56 0.78 -15.87
C LEU A 556 28.32 1.52 -16.99
N GLU A 557 29.58 1.14 -17.21
CA GLU A 557 30.40 1.67 -18.29
C GLU A 557 29.82 1.33 -19.66
N VAL A 558 29.55 0.04 -19.93
CA VAL A 558 29.01 -0.38 -21.23
C VAL A 558 27.55 -0.01 -21.44
N SER A 559 26.77 0.15 -20.36
CA SER A 559 25.42 0.68 -20.47
C SER A 559 25.40 2.20 -20.67
N GLY A 560 26.52 2.91 -20.48
CA GLY A 560 26.59 4.36 -20.59
C GLY A 560 25.78 5.08 -19.51
N GLY A 561 25.77 4.54 -18.28
CA GLY A 561 24.79 4.93 -17.26
C GLY A 561 23.46 4.23 -17.52
N ARG A 562 22.35 4.99 -17.60
CA ARG A 562 20.99 4.47 -17.89
C ARG A 562 20.57 3.34 -16.96
N ALA A 563 20.88 3.52 -15.68
CA ALA A 563 20.84 2.43 -14.71
C ALA A 563 20.00 2.75 -13.49
N PHE A 564 19.24 1.76 -13.05
CA PHE A 564 18.67 1.72 -11.71
C PHE A 564 19.50 0.80 -10.83
N VAL A 565 20.00 1.33 -9.72
CA VAL A 565 20.66 0.57 -8.66
C VAL A 565 19.66 0.44 -7.51
N LEU A 566 19.06 -0.74 -7.43
CA LEU A 566 18.01 -1.09 -6.49
C LEU A 566 18.62 -1.84 -5.29
N CYS A 567 18.74 -1.13 -4.17
CA CYS A 567 19.25 -1.66 -2.93
C CYS A 567 18.11 -2.14 -2.02
N THR A 568 18.36 -3.17 -1.23
CA THR A 568 17.39 -3.67 -0.23
C THR A 568 17.37 -2.85 1.08
N THR A 569 18.36 -2.00 1.34
CA THR A 569 18.44 -1.18 2.57
C THR A 569 18.88 0.26 2.29
N LEU A 570 18.44 1.22 3.10
CA LEU A 570 18.90 2.62 3.02
C LEU A 570 20.39 2.77 3.32
N ARG A 571 20.95 1.92 4.20
CA ARG A 571 22.40 1.88 4.46
C ARG A 571 23.18 1.56 3.18
N ALA A 572 22.72 0.60 2.40
CA ALA A 572 23.32 0.25 1.12
C ALA A 572 23.15 1.38 0.08
N VAL A 573 22.01 2.07 0.04
CA VAL A 573 21.80 3.26 -0.81
C VAL A 573 22.85 4.33 -0.52
N ASN A 574 23.00 4.71 0.75
CA ASN A 574 23.95 5.76 1.16
C ASN A 574 25.40 5.38 0.83
N ARG A 575 25.79 4.14 1.15
CA ARG A 575 27.14 3.64 0.83
C ARG A 575 27.38 3.59 -0.67
N ALA A 576 26.41 3.11 -1.45
CA ALA A 576 26.54 3.03 -2.89
C ALA A 576 26.64 4.42 -3.53
N ALA A 577 25.88 5.39 -3.02
CA ALA A 577 25.91 6.77 -3.48
C ALA A 577 27.26 7.45 -3.24
N GLU A 578 27.82 7.31 -2.03
CA GLU A 578 29.17 7.81 -1.70
C GLU A 578 30.20 7.25 -2.68
N ARG A 579 30.26 5.92 -2.80
CA ARG A 579 31.24 5.23 -3.63
C ARG A 579 31.10 5.51 -5.13
N LEU A 580 29.87 5.60 -5.64
CA LEU A 580 29.65 5.91 -7.07
C LEU A 580 30.00 7.35 -7.42
N ARG A 581 29.79 8.32 -6.52
CA ARG A 581 30.26 9.71 -6.75
C ARG A 581 31.78 9.75 -6.91
N GLU A 582 32.51 9.10 -6.00
CA GLU A 582 33.98 9.00 -6.07
C GLU A 582 34.45 8.34 -7.37
N GLU A 583 33.84 7.22 -7.76
CA GLU A 583 34.22 6.50 -8.98
C GLU A 583 33.87 7.27 -10.26
N PHE A 584 32.74 7.97 -10.31
CA PHE A 584 32.36 8.78 -11.46
C PHE A 584 33.34 9.94 -11.65
N GLU A 585 33.71 10.62 -10.57
CA GLU A 585 34.73 11.67 -10.60
C GLU A 585 36.10 11.12 -11.00
N ARG A 586 36.56 10.03 -10.35
CA ARG A 586 37.85 9.40 -10.61
C ARG A 586 38.01 8.91 -12.07
N ARG A 587 36.92 8.43 -12.68
CA ARG A 587 36.89 7.93 -14.06
C ARG A 587 36.50 9.00 -15.08
N GLY A 588 36.06 10.17 -14.64
CA GLY A 588 35.55 11.24 -15.50
C GLY A 588 34.26 10.86 -16.25
N TRP A 589 33.43 10.00 -15.65
CA TRP A 589 32.17 9.58 -16.28
C TRP A 589 31.10 10.67 -16.18
N PRO A 590 30.45 11.06 -17.30
CA PRO A 590 29.48 12.15 -17.34
C PRO A 590 28.07 11.69 -16.94
N TYR A 591 27.94 10.73 -16.04
CA TYR A 591 26.65 10.17 -15.63
C TYR A 591 26.10 10.94 -14.44
N PRO A 592 24.93 11.62 -14.56
CA PRO A 592 24.29 12.23 -13.42
C PRO A 592 23.87 11.17 -12.40
N LEU A 593 24.24 11.36 -11.13
CA LEU A 593 23.81 10.49 -10.05
C LEU A 593 22.57 11.07 -9.36
N LEU A 594 21.52 10.28 -9.26
CA LEU A 594 20.26 10.62 -8.60
C LEU A 594 20.07 9.68 -7.41
N VAL A 595 19.94 10.22 -6.20
CA VAL A 595 19.88 9.39 -4.99
C VAL A 595 18.57 9.60 -4.25
N GLN A 596 17.92 8.50 -3.87
CA GLN A 596 16.75 8.55 -3.00
C GLN A 596 17.06 9.35 -1.72
N GLY A 597 16.16 10.29 -1.40
CA GLY A 597 16.28 11.16 -0.23
C GLY A 597 16.76 12.58 -0.56
N GLU A 598 17.38 12.80 -1.73
CA GLU A 598 17.80 14.14 -2.17
C GLU A 598 16.67 14.98 -2.77
N ALA A 599 15.65 14.31 -3.33
CA ALA A 599 14.47 14.93 -3.91
C ALA A 599 13.26 13.97 -3.81
N SER A 600 12.08 14.46 -4.16
CA SER A 600 10.88 13.62 -4.19
C SER A 600 11.02 12.49 -5.22
N ARG A 601 10.34 11.36 -4.99
CA ARG A 601 10.36 10.22 -5.93
C ARG A 601 9.94 10.62 -7.34
N THR A 602 8.90 11.44 -7.48
CA THR A 602 8.41 11.94 -8.77
C THR A 602 9.45 12.79 -9.46
N GLU A 603 10.04 13.76 -8.76
CA GLU A 603 11.09 14.63 -9.30
C GLU A 603 12.34 13.85 -9.74
N LEU A 604 12.79 12.87 -8.94
CA LEU A 604 13.93 12.02 -9.29
C LEU A 604 13.67 11.24 -10.59
N LEU A 605 12.45 10.73 -10.78
CA LEU A 605 12.08 10.01 -11.99
C LEU A 605 11.97 10.93 -13.21
N ASP A 606 11.43 12.14 -13.04
CA ASP A 606 11.34 13.11 -14.13
C ASP A 606 12.74 13.58 -14.58
N ARG A 607 13.63 13.85 -13.61
CA ARG A 607 15.04 14.13 -13.90
C ARG A 607 15.73 12.95 -14.59
N PHE A 608 15.50 11.73 -14.14
CA PHE A 608 16.06 10.53 -14.77
C PHE A 608 15.66 10.43 -16.24
N ARG A 609 14.37 10.61 -16.55
CA ARG A 609 13.84 10.60 -17.93
C ARG A 609 14.43 11.73 -18.77
N ALA A 610 14.53 12.94 -18.22
CA ALA A 610 15.03 14.11 -18.94
C ALA A 610 16.53 14.03 -19.23
N LEU A 611 17.32 13.46 -18.32
CA LEU A 611 18.78 13.35 -18.45
C LEU A 611 19.18 12.22 -19.41
N GLY A 612 18.38 11.15 -19.51
CA GLY A 612 18.56 10.08 -20.50
C GLY A 612 19.76 9.15 -20.27
N ASN A 613 20.79 9.54 -19.51
CA ASN A 613 21.97 8.73 -19.18
C ASN A 613 22.24 8.61 -17.66
N ALA A 614 21.29 9.03 -16.83
CA ALA A 614 21.46 9.08 -15.38
C ALA A 614 21.59 7.68 -14.74
N VAL A 615 22.15 7.65 -13.53
CA VAL A 615 22.14 6.50 -12.63
C VAL A 615 21.33 6.86 -11.41
N LEU A 616 20.25 6.12 -11.16
CA LEU A 616 19.36 6.33 -10.02
C LEU A 616 19.59 5.23 -8.98
N ILE A 617 19.90 5.62 -7.74
CA ILE A 617 20.03 4.71 -6.61
C ILE A 617 18.81 4.84 -5.71
N GLY A 618 18.12 3.72 -5.47
CA GLY A 618 16.92 3.69 -4.65
C GLY A 618 16.78 2.40 -3.84
N SER A 619 15.98 2.48 -2.79
CA SER A 619 15.53 1.33 -2.00
C SER A 619 14.30 0.65 -2.62
N GLN A 620 13.66 -0.27 -1.89
CA GLN A 620 12.41 -0.95 -2.29
C GLN A 620 11.33 0.02 -2.82
N SER A 621 11.26 1.25 -2.33
CA SER A 621 10.31 2.28 -2.80
C SER A 621 10.42 2.63 -4.30
N PHE A 622 11.54 2.32 -4.95
CA PHE A 622 11.73 2.49 -6.40
C PHE A 622 11.47 1.21 -7.22
N TRP A 623 11.15 0.08 -6.56
CA TRP A 623 10.88 -1.19 -7.24
C TRP A 623 9.49 -1.22 -7.87
N GLU A 624 8.56 -0.45 -7.32
CA GLU A 624 7.17 -0.38 -7.75
C GLU A 624 6.85 0.96 -8.43
N GLY A 625 5.82 1.01 -9.29
CA GLY A 625 5.22 2.26 -9.80
C GLY A 625 6.12 3.21 -10.60
N VAL A 626 7.17 2.73 -11.26
CA VAL A 626 8.03 3.52 -12.16
C VAL A 626 7.82 3.08 -13.62
N ASP A 627 7.47 4.00 -14.51
CA ASP A 627 7.42 3.78 -15.97
C ASP A 627 8.49 4.66 -16.64
N VAL A 628 9.58 4.04 -17.09
CA VAL A 628 10.59 4.66 -17.96
C VAL A 628 10.61 3.82 -19.22
N ARG A 629 10.25 4.44 -20.35
CA ARG A 629 10.17 3.78 -21.66
C ARG A 629 11.38 4.18 -22.51
N GLY A 630 11.79 3.28 -23.40
CA GLY A 630 12.85 3.53 -24.35
C GLY A 630 14.23 3.52 -23.72
N GLU A 631 15.17 4.20 -24.38
CA GLU A 631 16.60 4.04 -24.11
C GLU A 631 17.06 4.59 -22.75
N ALA A 632 16.25 5.36 -22.03
CA ALA A 632 16.69 5.98 -20.76
C ALA A 632 16.99 4.95 -19.65
N LEU A 633 16.44 3.74 -19.71
CA LEU A 633 16.72 2.65 -18.76
C LEU A 633 17.07 1.36 -19.49
N SER A 634 18.35 0.97 -19.45
CA SER A 634 18.85 -0.24 -20.11
C SER A 634 19.55 -1.20 -19.14
N LEU A 635 19.71 -0.79 -17.88
CA LEU A 635 20.35 -1.59 -16.84
C LEU A 635 19.56 -1.49 -15.52
N VAL A 636 19.20 -2.65 -14.96
CA VAL A 636 18.65 -2.73 -13.60
C VAL A 636 19.58 -3.61 -12.77
N ILE A 637 20.14 -3.06 -11.70
CA ILE A 637 21.02 -3.76 -10.76
C ILE A 637 20.24 -3.96 -9.46
N ILE A 638 20.13 -5.20 -9.01
CA ILE A 638 19.53 -5.56 -7.72
C ILE A 638 20.63 -6.14 -6.83
N ASP A 639 20.90 -5.48 -5.70
CA ASP A 639 22.02 -5.85 -4.83
C ASP A 639 21.79 -7.22 -4.15
N LYS A 640 20.59 -7.45 -3.61
CA LYS A 640 20.22 -8.61 -2.80
C LYS A 640 18.81 -9.07 -3.14
N LEU A 641 18.52 -10.36 -2.94
CA LEU A 641 17.16 -10.87 -3.00
C LEU A 641 16.28 -10.16 -1.95
N PRO A 642 15.08 -9.67 -2.31
CA PRO A 642 14.23 -8.83 -1.48
C PRO A 642 13.44 -9.66 -0.45
N PHE A 643 14.14 -10.36 0.42
CA PHE A 643 13.49 -10.96 1.59
C PHE A 643 13.14 -9.86 2.57
N ALA A 644 11.91 -9.87 3.06
CA ALA A 644 11.46 -8.95 4.09
C ALA A 644 12.35 -9.07 5.34
N PRO A 645 12.65 -7.95 6.02
CA PRO A 645 13.49 -7.97 7.20
C PRO A 645 12.86 -8.84 8.29
N PRO A 646 13.66 -9.67 8.99
CA PRO A 646 13.16 -10.55 10.05
C PRO A 646 12.62 -9.78 11.25
N ASP A 647 13.05 -8.54 11.43
CA ASP A 647 12.65 -7.67 12.55
C ASP A 647 11.29 -6.97 12.32
N ASP A 648 10.62 -7.22 11.19
CA ASP A 648 9.24 -6.74 11.01
C ASP A 648 8.29 -7.48 11.97
N PRO A 649 7.63 -6.77 12.90
CA PRO A 649 6.88 -7.41 13.97
C PRO A 649 5.58 -8.07 13.50
N VAL A 650 4.93 -7.52 12.47
CA VAL A 650 3.71 -8.08 11.89
C VAL A 650 4.05 -9.34 11.11
N LEU A 651 5.14 -9.29 10.33
CA LEU A 651 5.64 -10.45 9.63
C LEU A 651 6.04 -11.55 10.61
N ALA A 652 6.85 -11.25 11.64
CA ALA A 652 7.27 -12.24 12.63
C ALA A 652 6.07 -12.98 13.24
N ALA A 653 5.05 -12.24 13.67
CA ALA A 653 3.84 -12.84 14.22
C ALA A 653 3.05 -13.67 13.20
N ARG A 654 3.00 -13.27 11.92
CA ARG A 654 2.43 -14.08 10.84
C ARG A 654 3.22 -15.37 10.62
N LEU A 655 4.54 -15.30 10.65
CA LEU A 655 5.40 -16.48 10.49
C LEU A 655 5.23 -17.45 11.67
N ASP A 656 5.09 -16.93 12.89
CA ASP A 656 4.80 -17.74 14.08
C ASP A 656 3.43 -18.43 13.99
N ALA A 657 2.40 -17.70 13.54
CA ALA A 657 1.07 -18.27 13.33
C ALA A 657 1.08 -19.38 12.26
N LEU A 658 1.88 -19.24 11.20
CA LEU A 658 2.08 -20.29 10.19
C LEU A 658 2.84 -21.50 10.77
N THR A 659 3.85 -21.25 11.60
CA THR A 659 4.62 -22.31 12.28
C THR A 659 3.73 -23.12 13.23
N LYS A 660 2.86 -22.45 13.99
CA LYS A 660 1.86 -23.11 14.87
C LYS A 660 0.88 -24.00 14.09
N LYS A 661 0.64 -23.69 12.81
CA LYS A 661 -0.17 -24.50 11.88
C LYS A 661 0.63 -25.62 11.19
N GLY A 662 1.89 -25.84 11.57
CA GLY A 662 2.76 -26.86 10.98
C GLY A 662 3.25 -26.53 9.56
N LEU A 663 3.10 -25.27 9.10
CA LEU A 663 3.52 -24.83 7.78
C LEU A 663 4.93 -24.22 7.83
N SER A 664 5.71 -24.38 6.77
CA SER A 664 7.00 -23.70 6.63
C SER A 664 6.80 -22.23 6.23
N PRO A 665 7.06 -21.25 7.11
CA PRO A 665 6.80 -19.83 6.81
C PRO A 665 7.67 -19.32 5.65
N PHE A 666 8.89 -19.84 5.55
CA PHE A 666 9.79 -19.57 4.44
C PHE A 666 9.18 -19.98 3.10
N ALA A 667 8.65 -21.21 3.01
CA ALA A 667 8.14 -21.76 1.76
C ALA A 667 6.77 -21.18 1.36
N VAL A 668 5.90 -20.90 2.33
CA VAL A 668 4.51 -20.46 2.08
C VAL A 668 4.34 -18.95 2.06
N HIS A 669 5.27 -18.18 2.63
CA HIS A 669 5.16 -16.72 2.73
C HIS A 669 6.40 -15.98 2.22
N GLN A 670 7.56 -16.15 2.86
CA GLN A 670 8.73 -15.30 2.57
C GLN A 670 9.25 -15.47 1.14
N LEU A 671 9.36 -16.71 0.66
CA LEU A 671 9.83 -16.99 -0.70
C LEU A 671 8.86 -16.47 -1.77
N PRO A 672 7.54 -16.76 -1.69
CA PRO A 672 6.58 -16.16 -2.63
C PRO A 672 6.62 -14.64 -2.68
N GLN A 673 6.64 -13.97 -1.52
CA GLN A 673 6.70 -12.52 -1.44
C GLN A 673 7.98 -11.98 -2.11
N ALA A 674 9.14 -12.56 -1.79
CA ALA A 674 10.42 -12.15 -2.40
C ALA A 674 10.42 -12.33 -3.94
N VAL A 675 9.79 -13.39 -4.45
CA VAL A 675 9.63 -13.61 -5.90
C VAL A 675 8.76 -12.53 -6.53
N ILE A 676 7.62 -12.19 -5.91
CA ILE A 676 6.71 -11.15 -6.41
C ILE A 676 7.41 -9.79 -6.43
N THR A 677 8.07 -9.40 -5.34
CA THR A 677 8.83 -8.15 -5.27
C THR A 677 9.96 -8.13 -6.31
N LEU A 678 10.68 -9.24 -6.51
CA LEU A 678 11.73 -9.33 -7.52
C LEU A 678 11.17 -9.20 -8.95
N LYS A 679 10.03 -9.84 -9.26
CA LYS A 679 9.35 -9.67 -10.56
C LYS A 679 8.99 -8.19 -10.80
N GLN A 680 8.53 -7.47 -9.76
CA GLN A 680 8.18 -6.06 -9.87
C GLN A 680 9.40 -5.16 -10.17
N GLY A 681 10.52 -5.41 -9.50
CA GLY A 681 11.79 -4.73 -9.80
C GLY A 681 12.31 -5.07 -11.20
N ALA A 682 12.29 -6.35 -11.59
CA ALA A 682 12.72 -6.82 -12.90
C ALA A 682 11.84 -6.30 -14.04
N GLY A 683 10.53 -6.17 -13.82
CA GLY A 683 9.56 -5.70 -14.79
C GLY A 683 9.74 -4.22 -15.18
N ARG A 684 10.71 -3.50 -14.61
CA ARG A 684 11.09 -2.13 -15.01
C ARG A 684 11.91 -2.10 -16.30
N LEU A 685 12.64 -3.18 -16.59
CA LEU A 685 13.61 -3.21 -17.68
C LEU A 685 12.97 -3.17 -19.07
N ILE A 686 11.87 -3.89 -19.28
CA ILE A 686 11.20 -4.02 -20.59
C ILE A 686 9.76 -3.53 -20.44
N ARG A 687 9.46 -2.40 -21.09
CA ARG A 687 8.17 -1.68 -21.07
C ARG A 687 7.58 -1.49 -22.47
N SER A 688 8.39 -1.62 -23.51
CA SER A 688 8.01 -1.51 -24.92
C SER A 688 8.63 -2.64 -25.76
N GLU A 689 8.12 -2.80 -26.99
CA GLU A 689 8.63 -3.75 -27.99
C GLU A 689 10.06 -3.42 -28.46
N GLY A 690 10.51 -2.16 -28.27
CA GLY A 690 11.86 -1.73 -28.63
C GLY A 690 12.85 -1.74 -27.47
N ASP A 691 12.39 -1.91 -26.23
CA ASP A 691 13.27 -1.84 -25.08
C ASP A 691 14.23 -3.03 -25.09
N ARG A 692 15.50 -2.78 -24.78
CA ARG A 692 16.50 -3.83 -24.59
C ARG A 692 17.36 -3.50 -23.38
N GLY A 693 17.77 -4.52 -22.63
CA GLY A 693 18.61 -4.26 -21.47
C GLY A 693 19.01 -5.46 -20.62
N VAL A 694 19.73 -5.18 -19.54
CA VAL A 694 20.31 -6.18 -18.67
C VAL A 694 19.75 -6.05 -17.25
N LEU A 695 19.28 -7.16 -16.70
CA LEU A 695 18.97 -7.32 -15.28
C LEU A 695 20.17 -7.98 -14.59
N MET A 696 20.88 -7.25 -13.76
CA MET A 696 21.98 -7.74 -12.95
C MET A 696 21.49 -8.06 -11.53
N ILE A 697 21.61 -9.31 -11.09
CA ILE A 697 21.30 -9.71 -9.70
C ILE A 697 22.59 -10.13 -9.01
N CYS A 698 22.95 -9.41 -7.95
CA CYS A 698 24.24 -9.53 -7.28
C CYS A 698 24.23 -10.47 -6.07
N ASP A 699 23.18 -11.29 -5.93
CA ASP A 699 23.01 -12.20 -4.81
C ASP A 699 23.40 -13.65 -5.17
N PRO A 700 24.50 -14.20 -4.61
CA PRO A 700 24.94 -15.57 -4.90
C PRO A 700 23.87 -16.63 -4.57
N ARG A 701 22.97 -16.33 -3.62
CA ARG A 701 21.91 -17.26 -3.18
C ARG A 701 20.96 -17.65 -4.30
N LEU A 702 20.86 -16.83 -5.36
CA LEU A 702 20.07 -17.15 -6.55
C LEU A 702 20.58 -18.42 -7.27
N VAL A 703 21.88 -18.69 -7.19
CA VAL A 703 22.53 -19.87 -7.80
C VAL A 703 22.82 -20.94 -6.75
N ASP A 704 23.32 -20.53 -5.58
CA ASP A 704 23.87 -21.46 -4.58
C ASP A 704 22.78 -22.15 -3.74
N LYS A 705 21.59 -21.57 -3.63
CA LYS A 705 20.50 -22.11 -2.78
C LYS A 705 19.45 -22.84 -3.63
N PRO A 706 18.86 -23.95 -3.12
CA PRO A 706 17.84 -24.71 -3.85
C PRO A 706 16.62 -23.87 -4.28
N TYR A 707 16.19 -22.92 -3.43
CA TYR A 707 15.08 -22.03 -3.73
C TYR A 707 15.40 -21.03 -4.86
N GLY A 708 16.68 -20.77 -5.14
CA GLY A 708 17.10 -19.88 -6.21
C GLY A 708 16.56 -20.32 -7.57
N ARG A 709 16.43 -21.64 -7.78
CA ARG A 709 15.77 -22.20 -8.98
C ARG A 709 14.34 -21.73 -9.16
N ARG A 710 13.56 -21.72 -8.07
CA ARG A 710 12.17 -21.26 -8.09
C ARG A 710 12.06 -19.76 -8.36
N ILE A 711 13.02 -18.98 -7.88
CA ILE A 711 13.08 -17.53 -8.11
C ILE A 711 13.30 -17.23 -9.59
N TRP A 712 14.38 -17.72 -10.21
CA TRP A 712 14.66 -17.36 -11.60
C TRP A 712 13.65 -17.96 -12.58
N GLN A 713 13.05 -19.13 -12.28
CA GLN A 713 11.96 -19.69 -13.10
C GLN A 713 10.67 -18.87 -13.05
N SER A 714 10.52 -18.01 -12.04
CA SER A 714 9.37 -17.13 -11.91
C SER A 714 9.60 -15.78 -12.59
N LEU A 715 10.84 -15.42 -12.93
CA LEU A 715 11.11 -14.21 -13.70
C LEU A 715 10.68 -14.39 -15.17
N PRO A 716 10.50 -13.29 -15.92
CA PRO A 716 10.41 -13.36 -17.38
C PRO A 716 11.54 -14.23 -17.98
N PRO A 717 11.34 -14.82 -19.17
CA PRO A 717 12.28 -15.76 -19.78
C PRO A 717 13.52 -15.06 -20.36
N PHE A 718 14.29 -14.41 -19.50
CA PHE A 718 15.56 -13.77 -19.83
C PHE A 718 16.57 -14.77 -20.40
N LYS A 719 17.37 -14.34 -21.38
CA LYS A 719 18.63 -15.03 -21.69
C LYS A 719 19.55 -14.93 -20.47
N ARG A 720 20.23 -16.00 -20.09
CA ARG A 720 20.98 -16.05 -18.81
C ARG A 720 22.47 -16.12 -19.05
N THR A 721 23.26 -15.35 -18.28
CA THR A 721 24.71 -15.43 -18.29
C THR A 721 25.32 -15.19 -16.92
N ARG A 722 26.54 -15.70 -16.73
CA ARG A 722 27.43 -15.35 -15.61
C ARG A 722 28.74 -14.72 -16.09
N GLU A 723 28.88 -14.51 -17.40
CA GLU A 723 30.09 -14.01 -18.05
C GLU A 723 29.92 -12.56 -18.47
N LEU A 724 30.75 -11.66 -17.91
CA LEU A 724 30.77 -10.25 -18.28
C LEU A 724 30.99 -10.01 -19.80
N PRO A 725 31.85 -10.76 -20.52
CA PRO A 725 31.99 -10.58 -21.97
C PRO A 725 30.67 -10.70 -22.76
N ILE A 726 29.75 -11.57 -22.32
CA ILE A 726 28.43 -11.73 -22.96
C ILE A 726 27.57 -10.48 -22.72
N VAL A 727 27.67 -9.87 -21.54
CA VAL A 727 26.96 -8.63 -21.20
C VAL A 727 27.46 -7.48 -22.07
N ARG A 728 28.78 -7.37 -22.26
CA ARG A 728 29.39 -6.35 -23.13
C ARG A 728 28.93 -6.51 -24.57
N GLY A 729 29.05 -7.71 -25.13
CA GLY A 729 28.62 -7.98 -26.50
C GLY A 729 27.13 -7.68 -26.73
N PHE A 730 26.27 -7.94 -25.73
CA PHE A 730 24.85 -7.59 -25.80
C PHE A 730 24.61 -6.07 -25.88
N PHE A 731 25.35 -5.25 -25.12
CA PHE A 731 25.25 -3.80 -25.23
C PHE A 731 25.90 -3.25 -26.51
N ASP A 732 26.97 -3.89 -27.00
CA ASP A 732 27.58 -3.54 -28.29
C ASP A 732 26.58 -3.76 -29.45
N GLU A 733 25.82 -4.87 -29.42
CA GLU A 733 24.72 -5.13 -30.35
C GLU A 733 23.63 -4.05 -30.28
N ILE A 734 23.21 -3.64 -29.06
CA ILE A 734 22.23 -2.56 -28.88
C ILE A 734 22.75 -1.24 -29.47
N ALA A 735 24.01 -0.90 -29.23
CA ALA A 735 24.61 0.34 -29.73
C ALA A 735 24.75 0.33 -31.27
N ALA A 736 25.06 -0.83 -31.86
CA ALA A 736 25.13 -0.99 -33.31
C ALA A 736 23.75 -0.81 -33.96
N ASP A 737 22.69 -1.35 -33.36
CA ASP A 737 21.32 -1.25 -33.87
C ASP A 737 20.74 0.17 -33.75
N ALA A 738 21.20 0.97 -32.77
CA ALA A 738 20.77 2.36 -32.59
C ALA A 738 21.49 3.37 -33.52
N GLY A 739 22.63 2.97 -34.10
CA GLY A 739 23.47 3.82 -34.95
C GLY A 739 23.28 3.66 -36.46
N GLY A 740 22.39 2.75 -36.90
CA GLY A 740 21.99 2.54 -38.30
C GLY A 740 20.59 3.05 -38.58
#